data_AF-A0A5C6DJ14-F1
#
_entry.id   AF-A0A5C6DJ14-F1
#
_cell.length_a   1.000
_cell.length_b   1.000
_cell.length_c   1.000
_cell.angle_alpha   90.00
_cell.angle_beta   90.00
_cell.angle_gamma   90.00
#
_symmetry.space_group_name_H-M   'P 1'
#
loop_
_entity.id
_entity.type
_entity.pdbx_description
1 polymer ?
#
loop_
_entity_poly.entity_id
_entity_poly.type
_entity_poly.pdbx_seq_one_letter_code
_entity_poly.pdbx_strand_id
1 'polypeptide(L)'
;MKRICCCPAFGAGVLVCFSLLLASTQSVAQDLPRLHPLFTDHMVLQRDTPSPVWGWADPGQEVTVAIASQSATTKAAPSGRWSVQLRPLDAGGPYALKVEFSKGDQSDTVTVSDVWVGDVWICSGQSNMEWPVAATKDAQNEIASADFSKIRLFTVPKRIAVEPMETVRGKWEVCSSETVPGFSAVGYFFGRELNRTLDVPIGLIHTSWGGTVAEAWTSAEALRTMDDFHQAMESFEEMAESQRTGNDKFEAAMDRWWKENDPGTSEAWFEANASVESWKTMELPGRWEDKGLEGFDGVVWFQKQIDVPQSLADQAAVLNLGTIDDRDTTWVNGQQVGGMDEWNQNRKYSLAAGTLKPGKNVITVRVLDTGGGGGMYGERSQMQIQVEGEESISLAGSWKYQSTASMGELKPAPQQLSNNPNIVTVLYNGMLAPLLPYAIKGAIWYQGESNAGRAAQYRTLLPTMIKDWRDHFGVGDFPFLVVQLANFMAVQQQPVEPGWAELREAQSMTAKHDDQVGLAVAIDIGEANDIHPRNKQEVGRRLALSALGIAYGQDLVYSGPEFDTVEYRNGKAFVKFKHVGSGLVARGDSLKGFAIAGDDKTFVWGEAKIDGDTVIVSSPGVATPASVRYGWANNPTVNLYNQEGLPAIPFRSDTD
;
A
#
# COMPACT_ATOMS: atom_id res chain seq x y z
N MET A 1 9.83 -14.89 97.14
CA MET A 1 9.07 -13.68 96.69
C MET A 1 8.29 -14.06 95.43
N LYS A 2 6.98 -13.73 95.39
CA LYS A 2 6.06 -13.61 94.22
C LYS A 2 6.11 -14.72 93.14
N ARG A 3 5.15 -15.66 93.08
CA ARG A 3 3.78 -15.62 92.47
C ARG A 3 3.72 -15.83 90.92
N ILE A 4 2.95 -16.86 90.53
CA ILE A 4 2.08 -17.03 89.31
C ILE A 4 2.78 -17.58 88.03
N CYS A 5 2.57 -18.88 87.70
CA CYS A 5 1.64 -19.51 86.69
C CYS A 5 2.01 -19.22 85.21
N CYS A 6 1.88 -20.09 84.20
CA CYS A 6 1.45 -21.48 84.00
C CYS A 6 1.78 -21.90 82.54
N CYS A 7 1.89 -23.22 82.28
CA CYS A 7 1.77 -23.97 81.00
C CYS A 7 2.89 -23.88 79.92
N PRO A 8 3.11 -24.99 79.18
CA PRO A 8 2.40 -25.15 77.91
C PRO A 8 1.75 -26.53 77.68
N ALA A 9 0.65 -26.50 76.92
CA ALA A 9 -0.07 -27.64 76.39
C ALA A 9 0.34 -27.93 74.94
N PHE A 10 0.17 -29.19 74.56
CA PHE A 10 0.39 -29.80 73.24
C PHE A 10 -0.31 -29.07 72.08
N GLY A 11 0.37 -28.97 70.94
CA GLY A 11 -0.18 -28.58 69.64
C GLY A 11 0.32 -29.51 68.53
N ALA A 12 -0.62 -30.19 67.87
CA ALA A 12 -0.42 -31.21 66.86
C ALA A 12 0.19 -30.66 65.55
N GLY A 13 1.12 -31.41 64.97
CA GLY A 13 1.64 -31.16 63.62
C GLY A 13 0.75 -31.80 62.55
N VAL A 14 0.15 -30.97 61.70
CA VAL A 14 -0.51 -31.38 60.46
C VAL A 14 0.52 -31.24 59.33
N LEU A 15 0.96 -32.37 58.76
CA LEU A 15 1.73 -32.39 57.52
C LEU A 15 0.76 -32.13 56.35
N VAL A 16 0.88 -30.97 55.70
CA VAL A 16 0.20 -30.69 54.44
C VAL A 16 1.15 -31.07 53.31
N CYS A 17 0.90 -32.22 52.66
CA CYS A 17 1.55 -32.58 51.40
C CYS A 17 1.03 -31.64 50.29
N PHE A 18 1.88 -30.72 49.84
CA PHE A 18 1.64 -29.95 48.62
C PHE A 18 1.92 -30.85 47.41
N SER A 19 0.86 -31.43 46.85
CA SER A 19 0.90 -32.08 45.54
C SER A 19 1.07 -31.01 44.46
N LEU A 20 2.29 -30.86 43.93
CA LEU A 20 2.58 -30.09 42.73
C LEU A 20 1.83 -30.72 41.54
N LEU A 21 0.63 -30.21 41.24
CA LEU A 21 0.00 -30.40 39.93
C LEU A 21 0.84 -29.61 38.91
N LEU A 22 1.75 -30.32 38.23
CA LEU A 22 2.30 -29.89 36.96
C LEU A 22 1.13 -29.80 35.97
N ALA A 23 0.57 -28.60 35.83
CA ALA A 23 -0.31 -28.28 34.71
C ALA A 23 0.54 -28.39 33.44
N SER A 24 0.45 -29.53 32.76
CA SER A 24 0.96 -29.70 31.41
C SER A 24 0.22 -28.69 30.54
N THR A 25 0.90 -27.61 30.17
CA THR A 25 0.50 -26.74 29.08
C THR A 25 0.49 -27.60 27.81
N GLN A 26 -0.66 -28.18 27.50
CA GLN A 26 -0.89 -28.72 26.17
C GLN A 26 -0.76 -27.53 25.23
N SER A 27 0.38 -27.44 24.54
CA SER A 27 0.52 -26.62 23.35
C SER A 27 -0.64 -27.01 22.45
N VAL A 28 -1.56 -26.06 22.24
CA VAL A 28 -2.50 -26.16 21.13
C VAL A 28 -1.60 -26.18 19.90
N ALA A 29 -1.37 -27.37 19.36
CA ALA A 29 -0.64 -27.53 18.11
C ALA A 29 -1.42 -26.71 17.08
N GLN A 30 -0.84 -25.61 16.64
CA GLN A 30 -1.38 -24.83 15.54
C GLN A 30 -1.40 -25.78 14.34
N ASP A 31 -2.58 -25.99 13.74
CA ASP A 31 -2.77 -26.91 12.61
C ASP A 31 -2.12 -26.31 11.35
N LEU A 32 -0.79 -26.32 11.34
CA LEU A 32 0.05 -25.76 10.28
C LEU A 32 0.13 -26.77 9.14
N PRO A 33 0.07 -26.32 7.88
CA PRO A 33 0.01 -27.23 6.75
C PRO A 33 1.31 -28.02 6.61
N ARG A 34 1.25 -29.25 6.11
CA ARG A 34 2.46 -30.07 5.84
C ARG A 34 3.45 -29.38 4.90
N LEU A 35 2.93 -28.57 3.99
CA LEU A 35 3.66 -27.83 2.97
C LEU A 35 3.18 -26.38 2.93
N HIS A 36 4.08 -25.43 2.68
CA HIS A 36 3.67 -24.03 2.59
C HIS A 36 2.63 -23.80 1.48
N PRO A 37 1.56 -22.99 1.69
CA PRO A 37 0.46 -22.83 0.71
C PRO A 37 0.82 -22.23 -0.66
N LEU A 38 2.07 -21.83 -0.88
CA LEU A 38 2.58 -21.50 -2.22
C LEU A 38 2.82 -22.73 -3.08
N PHE A 39 3.06 -23.89 -2.47
CA PHE A 39 3.26 -25.15 -3.15
C PHE A 39 1.91 -25.85 -3.32
N THR A 40 1.20 -25.46 -4.37
CA THR A 40 -0.10 -26.04 -4.76
C THR A 40 -0.05 -26.45 -6.23
N ASP A 41 -1.03 -27.22 -6.67
CA ASP A 41 -1.10 -27.65 -8.08
C ASP A 41 -1.01 -26.44 -9.01
N HIS A 42 -0.46 -26.67 -10.21
CA HIS A 42 -0.23 -25.64 -11.23
C HIS A 42 0.89 -24.63 -10.91
N MET A 43 1.64 -24.79 -9.82
CA MET A 43 2.70 -23.84 -9.45
C MET A 43 3.86 -23.76 -10.47
N VAL A 44 4.65 -22.68 -10.37
CA VAL A 44 5.90 -22.51 -11.12
C VAL A 44 7.06 -22.33 -10.15
N LEU A 45 8.04 -23.23 -10.19
CA LEU A 45 9.32 -23.09 -9.50
C LEU A 45 10.31 -22.27 -10.34
N GLN A 46 11.13 -21.46 -9.68
CA GLN A 46 12.16 -20.67 -10.35
C GLN A 46 13.28 -21.58 -10.88
N ARG A 47 13.59 -21.43 -12.17
CA ARG A 47 14.71 -22.10 -12.84
C ARG A 47 16.06 -21.44 -12.52
N ASP A 48 17.15 -22.13 -12.86
CA ASP A 48 18.51 -21.59 -12.90
C ASP A 48 19.04 -21.04 -11.54
N THR A 49 18.33 -21.29 -10.44
CA THR A 49 18.73 -20.91 -9.07
C THR A 49 18.30 -21.97 -8.06
N PRO A 50 19.00 -22.13 -6.91
CA PRO A 50 18.52 -22.98 -5.84
C PRO A 50 17.13 -22.57 -5.36
N SER A 51 16.20 -23.53 -5.30
CA SER A 51 14.81 -23.27 -4.94
C SER A 51 14.48 -23.89 -3.57
N PRO A 52 14.11 -23.08 -2.57
CA PRO A 52 13.70 -23.62 -1.27
C PRO A 52 12.31 -24.23 -1.36
N VAL A 53 12.14 -25.38 -0.70
CA VAL A 53 10.83 -25.99 -0.43
C VAL A 53 10.73 -26.19 1.07
N TRP A 54 9.63 -25.74 1.66
CA TRP A 54 9.48 -25.70 3.12
C TRP A 54 8.03 -25.94 3.57
N GLY A 55 7.90 -26.27 4.84
CA GLY A 55 6.61 -26.52 5.48
C GLY A 55 6.76 -26.90 6.95
N TRP A 56 5.78 -27.65 7.43
CA TRP A 56 5.73 -28.12 8.82
C TRP A 56 5.56 -29.64 8.89
N ALA A 57 6.12 -30.25 9.92
CA ALA A 57 6.04 -31.67 10.21
C ALA A 57 6.27 -31.91 11.70
N ASP A 58 6.10 -33.15 12.16
CA ASP A 58 6.43 -33.49 13.55
C ASP A 58 7.92 -33.24 13.83
N PRO A 59 8.30 -32.70 15.00
CA PRO A 59 9.71 -32.52 15.35
C PRO A 59 10.54 -33.79 15.16
N GLY A 60 11.67 -33.65 14.45
CA GLY A 60 12.59 -34.74 14.12
C GLY A 60 12.13 -35.69 13.01
N GLN A 61 10.93 -35.51 12.43
CA GLN A 61 10.45 -36.26 11.29
C GLN A 61 11.34 -36.01 10.06
N GLU A 62 11.68 -37.08 9.34
CA GLU A 62 12.44 -36.98 8.09
C GLU A 62 11.50 -36.56 6.97
N VAL A 63 11.95 -35.61 6.14
CA VAL A 63 11.19 -35.07 5.01
C VAL A 63 12.05 -35.17 3.76
N THR A 64 11.55 -35.88 2.75
CA THR A 64 12.21 -36.01 1.44
C THR A 64 11.35 -35.36 0.36
N VAL A 65 11.94 -34.39 -0.34
CA VAL A 65 11.31 -33.69 -1.47
C VAL A 65 11.93 -34.19 -2.76
N ALA A 66 11.11 -34.60 -3.73
CA ALA A 66 11.53 -35.07 -5.04
C ALA A 66 10.77 -34.36 -6.17
N ILE A 67 11.50 -33.95 -7.20
CA ILE A 67 10.95 -33.36 -8.44
C ILE A 67 11.90 -33.63 -9.61
N ALA A 68 11.32 -33.85 -10.81
CA ALA A 68 12.07 -34.23 -12.00
C ALA A 68 13.00 -35.43 -11.71
N SER A 69 14.31 -35.27 -11.87
CA SER A 69 15.31 -36.31 -11.60
C SER A 69 16.11 -36.09 -10.30
N GLN A 70 15.65 -35.23 -9.39
CA GLN A 70 16.35 -34.94 -8.14
C GLN A 70 15.48 -35.16 -6.89
N SER A 71 16.17 -35.39 -5.78
CA SER A 71 15.58 -35.44 -4.44
C SER A 71 16.52 -34.82 -3.41
N ALA A 72 15.95 -34.25 -2.36
CA ALA A 72 16.66 -33.71 -1.21
C ALA A 72 15.94 -34.08 0.09
N THR A 73 16.69 -34.35 1.16
CA THR A 73 16.16 -34.82 2.45
C THR A 73 16.61 -33.90 3.58
N THR A 74 15.73 -33.68 4.55
CA THR A 74 16.00 -32.91 5.77
C THR A 74 15.27 -33.55 6.96
N LYS A 75 15.45 -32.98 8.16
CA LYS A 75 14.64 -33.29 9.34
C LYS A 75 13.97 -32.04 9.87
N ALA A 76 12.72 -32.17 10.30
CA ALA A 76 12.00 -31.07 10.93
C ALA A 76 12.66 -30.67 12.25
N ALA A 77 12.82 -29.36 12.43
CA ALA A 77 13.38 -28.76 13.63
C ALA A 77 12.48 -28.99 14.86
N PRO A 78 12.94 -28.70 16.09
CA PRO A 78 12.10 -28.75 17.29
C PRO A 78 10.82 -27.91 17.20
N SER A 79 10.81 -26.85 16.40
CA SER A 79 9.63 -26.01 16.11
C SER A 79 8.65 -26.64 15.12
N GLY A 80 8.96 -27.81 14.55
CA GLY A 80 8.20 -28.45 13.48
C GLY A 80 8.50 -27.92 12.07
N ARG A 81 9.23 -26.80 11.94
CA ARG A 81 9.61 -26.25 10.63
C ARG A 81 10.65 -27.13 9.94
N TRP A 82 10.53 -27.31 8.64
CA TRP A 82 11.53 -27.96 7.80
C TRP A 82 11.71 -27.19 6.50
N SER A 83 12.92 -27.28 5.93
CA SER A 83 13.19 -26.80 4.57
C SER A 83 14.28 -27.64 3.90
N VAL A 84 14.20 -27.72 2.58
CA VAL A 84 15.26 -28.25 1.71
C VAL A 84 15.58 -27.21 0.65
N GLN A 85 16.81 -27.25 0.13
CA GLN A 85 17.19 -26.50 -1.06
C GLN A 85 17.31 -27.47 -2.23
N LEU A 86 16.45 -27.30 -3.23
CA LEU A 86 16.57 -28.01 -4.50
C LEU A 86 17.70 -27.39 -5.31
N ARG A 87 18.46 -28.22 -6.03
CA ARG A 87 19.46 -27.73 -6.98
C ARG A 87 18.76 -27.01 -8.14
N PRO A 88 19.43 -26.05 -8.81
CA PRO A 88 18.91 -25.41 -10.01
C PRO A 88 18.35 -26.44 -11.00
N LEU A 89 17.16 -26.14 -11.53
CA LEU A 89 16.47 -26.95 -12.54
C LEU A 89 16.40 -26.15 -13.83
N ASP A 90 16.55 -26.84 -14.96
CA ASP A 90 16.29 -26.28 -16.28
C ASP A 90 14.79 -26.05 -16.48
N ALA A 91 14.44 -25.07 -17.33
CA ALA A 91 13.05 -24.82 -17.70
C ALA A 91 12.37 -26.08 -18.29
N GLY A 92 11.15 -26.38 -17.85
CA GLY A 92 10.43 -27.55 -18.33
C GLY A 92 9.23 -27.95 -17.45
N GLY A 93 8.71 -29.15 -17.68
CA GLY A 93 7.53 -29.69 -17.02
C GLY A 93 6.42 -30.07 -18.01
N PRO A 94 5.21 -30.35 -17.51
CA PRO A 94 4.85 -30.36 -16.09
C PRO A 94 5.45 -31.56 -15.35
N TYR A 95 5.92 -31.33 -14.12
CA TYR A 95 6.41 -32.35 -13.19
C TYR A 95 5.39 -32.60 -12.06
N ALA A 96 5.69 -33.60 -11.23
CA ALA A 96 5.07 -33.76 -9.93
C ALA A 96 6.13 -33.52 -8.84
N LEU A 97 5.84 -32.61 -7.90
CA LEU A 97 6.63 -32.41 -6.69
C LEU A 97 6.08 -33.33 -5.60
N LYS A 98 6.88 -34.30 -5.16
CA LYS A 98 6.49 -35.26 -4.11
C LYS A 98 7.23 -34.93 -2.83
N VAL A 99 6.51 -34.86 -1.72
CA VAL A 99 7.05 -34.62 -0.39
C VAL A 99 6.64 -35.79 0.50
N GLU A 100 7.62 -36.64 0.82
CA GLU A 100 7.44 -37.80 1.70
C GLU A 100 7.87 -37.43 3.13
N PHE A 101 7.03 -37.78 4.10
CA PHE A 101 7.23 -37.56 5.52
C PHE A 101 7.36 -38.91 6.24
N SER A 102 8.54 -39.22 6.77
CA SER A 102 8.86 -40.55 7.31
C SER A 102 9.26 -40.50 8.78
N LYS A 103 8.68 -41.41 9.58
CA LYS A 103 8.98 -41.57 11.02
C LYS A 103 8.88 -43.04 11.43
N GLY A 104 10.04 -43.68 11.62
CA GLY A 104 10.10 -45.13 11.81
C GLY A 104 9.59 -45.85 10.56
N ASP A 105 8.64 -46.77 10.72
CA ASP A 105 8.05 -47.55 9.62
C ASP A 105 6.83 -46.86 8.97
N GLN A 106 6.45 -45.66 9.42
CA GLN A 106 5.33 -44.90 8.86
C GLN A 106 5.85 -43.85 7.86
N SER A 107 5.24 -43.80 6.68
CA SER A 107 5.40 -42.71 5.73
C SER A 107 4.06 -42.19 5.22
N ASP A 108 4.01 -40.89 4.98
CA ASP A 108 2.91 -40.19 4.32
C ASP A 108 3.48 -39.36 3.17
N THR A 109 2.71 -39.13 2.11
CA THR A 109 3.19 -38.40 0.93
C THR A 109 2.19 -37.37 0.45
N VAL A 110 2.65 -36.12 0.35
CA VAL A 110 1.94 -35.05 -0.35
C VAL A 110 2.48 -34.96 -1.77
N THR A 111 1.60 -34.91 -2.77
CA THR A 111 1.98 -34.71 -4.17
C THR A 111 1.34 -33.43 -4.69
N VAL A 112 2.16 -32.55 -5.26
CA VAL A 112 1.74 -31.36 -6.01
C VAL A 112 1.94 -31.64 -7.50
N SER A 113 0.87 -31.48 -8.28
CA SER A 113 0.78 -31.83 -9.71
C SER A 113 0.83 -30.59 -10.60
N ASP A 114 1.13 -30.78 -11.90
CA ASP A 114 1.28 -29.68 -12.87
C ASP A 114 2.32 -28.63 -12.45
N VAL A 115 3.47 -29.07 -11.93
CA VAL A 115 4.55 -28.18 -11.49
C VAL A 115 5.45 -27.83 -12.67
N TRP A 116 5.47 -26.56 -13.05
CA TRP A 116 6.39 -26.06 -14.07
C TRP A 116 7.68 -25.53 -13.43
N VAL A 117 8.77 -25.61 -14.18
CA VAL A 117 10.03 -24.92 -13.86
C VAL A 117 10.23 -23.83 -14.91
N GLY A 118 10.33 -22.58 -14.46
CA GLY A 118 10.31 -21.40 -15.33
C GLY A 118 10.77 -20.14 -14.60
N ASP A 119 10.39 -18.96 -15.12
CA ASP A 119 10.72 -17.69 -14.49
C ASP A 119 9.56 -17.17 -13.64
N VAL A 120 9.82 -16.86 -12.37
CA VAL A 120 8.85 -16.38 -11.39
C VAL A 120 9.07 -14.91 -11.09
N TRP A 121 8.03 -14.10 -11.24
CA TRP A 121 8.08 -12.67 -11.01
C TRP A 121 7.05 -12.22 -9.98
N ILE A 122 7.48 -11.31 -9.08
CA ILE A 122 6.56 -10.59 -8.18
C ILE A 122 5.92 -9.44 -8.95
N CYS A 123 4.59 -9.37 -8.98
CA CYS A 123 3.83 -8.26 -9.57
C CYS A 123 3.18 -7.44 -8.46
N SER A 124 3.77 -6.29 -8.13
CA SER A 124 3.39 -5.51 -6.95
C SER A 124 3.22 -4.01 -7.22
N GLY A 125 2.68 -3.30 -6.22
CA GLY A 125 2.37 -1.89 -6.27
C GLY A 125 0.92 -1.63 -5.88
N GLN A 126 0.31 -0.65 -6.53
CA GLN A 126 -1.05 -0.18 -6.20
C GLN A 126 -2.07 -0.46 -7.32
N SER A 127 -3.07 0.42 -7.47
CA SER A 127 -4.27 0.19 -8.29
C SER A 127 -3.97 -0.04 -9.76
N ASN A 128 -2.90 0.55 -10.30
CA ASN A 128 -2.48 0.30 -11.68
C ASN A 128 -1.88 -1.10 -11.89
N MET A 129 -1.23 -1.69 -10.87
CA MET A 129 -0.84 -3.11 -10.87
C MET A 129 -2.02 -4.02 -10.59
N GLU A 130 -2.96 -3.61 -9.73
CA GLU A 130 -4.17 -4.36 -9.40
C GLU A 130 -5.16 -4.47 -10.58
N TRP A 131 -5.09 -3.52 -11.52
CA TRP A 131 -6.05 -3.37 -12.60
C TRP A 131 -6.31 -4.69 -13.36
N PRO A 132 -7.57 -5.15 -13.45
CA PRO A 132 -7.87 -6.44 -14.06
C PRO A 132 -7.88 -6.39 -15.59
N VAL A 133 -7.53 -7.49 -16.26
CA VAL A 133 -7.58 -7.61 -17.74
C VAL A 133 -8.97 -7.24 -18.28
N ALA A 134 -10.04 -7.64 -17.59
CA ALA A 134 -11.42 -7.33 -18.00
C ALA A 134 -11.72 -5.82 -18.11
N ALA A 135 -10.95 -4.97 -17.44
CA ALA A 135 -11.12 -3.51 -17.46
C ALA A 135 -10.12 -2.80 -18.40
N THR A 136 -9.32 -3.54 -19.17
CA THR A 136 -8.32 -2.97 -20.07
C THR A 136 -8.89 -2.61 -21.44
N LYS A 137 -8.13 -1.83 -22.21
CA LYS A 137 -8.38 -1.66 -23.64
C LYS A 137 -8.39 -3.03 -24.31
N ASP A 138 -9.30 -3.26 -25.25
CA ASP A 138 -9.38 -4.51 -26.04
C ASP A 138 -9.59 -5.81 -25.21
N ALA A 139 -10.12 -5.68 -23.99
CA ALA A 139 -10.29 -6.80 -23.05
C ALA A 139 -11.01 -8.01 -23.64
N GLN A 140 -12.05 -7.82 -24.46
CA GLN A 140 -12.83 -8.93 -25.03
C GLN A 140 -11.97 -9.84 -25.92
N ASN A 141 -11.16 -9.26 -26.80
CA ASN A 141 -10.28 -10.02 -27.68
C ASN A 141 -9.13 -10.67 -26.91
N GLU A 142 -8.59 -9.96 -25.91
CA GLU A 142 -7.54 -10.47 -25.03
C GLU A 142 -8.01 -11.68 -24.22
N ILE A 143 -9.22 -11.63 -23.67
CA ILE A 143 -9.83 -12.74 -22.94
C ILE A 143 -10.11 -13.92 -23.88
N ALA A 144 -10.72 -13.66 -25.05
CA ALA A 144 -11.09 -14.71 -25.99
C ALA A 144 -9.88 -15.46 -26.58
N SER A 145 -8.73 -14.80 -26.66
CA SER A 145 -7.49 -15.36 -27.21
C SER A 145 -6.54 -15.94 -26.15
N ALA A 146 -6.89 -15.87 -24.86
CA ALA A 146 -6.05 -16.37 -23.78
C ALA A 146 -6.07 -17.90 -23.72
N ASP A 147 -5.05 -18.51 -24.32
CA ASP A 147 -4.73 -19.93 -24.22
C ASP A 147 -3.23 -20.09 -23.92
N PHE A 148 -2.83 -19.72 -22.70
CA PHE A 148 -1.43 -19.69 -22.29
C PHE A 148 -1.18 -20.69 -21.17
N SER A 149 -1.22 -21.98 -21.54
CA SER A 149 -1.02 -23.11 -20.61
C SER A 149 0.36 -23.19 -19.95
N LYS A 150 1.30 -22.31 -20.27
CA LYS A 150 2.61 -22.15 -19.58
C LYS A 150 2.69 -20.89 -18.70
N ILE A 151 1.63 -20.09 -18.61
CA ILE A 151 1.54 -18.93 -17.73
C ILE A 151 0.66 -19.27 -16.53
N ARG A 152 1.12 -18.92 -15.33
CA ARG A 152 0.44 -19.17 -14.06
C ARG A 152 0.40 -17.91 -13.23
N LEU A 153 -0.74 -17.60 -12.62
CA LEU A 153 -0.85 -16.53 -11.64
C LEU A 153 -1.18 -17.08 -10.25
N PHE A 154 -0.54 -16.52 -9.23
CA PHE A 154 -0.92 -16.67 -7.82
C PHE A 154 -1.29 -15.30 -7.28
N THR A 155 -2.57 -15.09 -6.94
CA THR A 155 -3.04 -13.82 -6.36
C THR A 155 -2.99 -13.88 -4.85
N VAL A 156 -2.20 -13.00 -4.24
CA VAL A 156 -2.08 -12.83 -2.80
C VAL A 156 -3.31 -12.06 -2.28
N PRO A 157 -4.10 -12.63 -1.34
CA PRO A 157 -5.21 -11.93 -0.74
C PRO A 157 -4.74 -10.71 0.05
N LYS A 158 -5.50 -9.63 -0.08
CA LYS A 158 -5.30 -8.39 0.67
C LYS A 158 -5.34 -8.67 2.17
N ARG A 159 -4.22 -8.37 2.84
CA ARG A 159 -4.10 -8.54 4.28
C ARG A 159 -3.08 -7.57 4.86
N ILE A 160 -3.47 -6.91 5.95
CA ILE A 160 -2.57 -6.12 6.79
C ILE A 160 -2.17 -6.95 8.01
N ALA A 161 -0.94 -6.78 8.48
CA ALA A 161 -0.46 -7.41 9.71
C ALA A 161 0.61 -6.56 10.39
N VAL A 162 0.59 -6.49 11.72
CA VAL A 162 1.64 -5.79 12.49
C VAL A 162 2.89 -6.65 12.71
N GLU A 163 2.77 -7.96 12.47
CA GLU A 163 3.90 -8.91 12.50
C GLU A 163 3.99 -9.62 11.14
N PRO A 164 5.21 -9.95 10.66
CA PRO A 164 5.40 -10.73 9.46
C PRO A 164 4.63 -12.05 9.50
N MET A 165 3.86 -12.30 8.46
CA MET A 165 3.10 -13.53 8.32
C MET A 165 3.95 -14.68 7.81
N GLU A 166 3.72 -15.88 8.36
CA GLU A 166 4.40 -17.12 7.90
C GLU A 166 3.65 -17.89 6.83
N THR A 167 2.39 -17.54 6.54
CA THR A 167 1.55 -18.23 5.56
C THR A 167 0.68 -17.27 4.77
N VAL A 168 0.36 -17.67 3.56
CA VAL A 168 -0.59 -16.99 2.67
C VAL A 168 -1.72 -17.96 2.31
N ARG A 169 -2.89 -17.45 1.92
CA ARG A 169 -3.94 -18.25 1.30
C ARG A 169 -3.95 -17.96 -0.19
N GLY A 170 -4.10 -18.96 -1.04
CA GLY A 170 -4.18 -18.76 -2.48
C GLY A 170 -4.04 -20.07 -3.24
N LYS A 171 -4.06 -19.96 -4.56
CA LYS A 171 -3.85 -21.07 -5.49
C LYS A 171 -3.20 -20.52 -6.75
N TRP A 172 -2.43 -21.36 -7.44
CA TRP A 172 -1.99 -21.05 -8.79
C TRP A 172 -3.09 -21.32 -9.80
N GLU A 173 -3.32 -20.39 -10.71
CA GLU A 173 -4.31 -20.51 -11.78
C GLU A 173 -3.63 -20.56 -13.15
N VAL A 174 -4.03 -21.53 -13.96
CA VAL A 174 -3.65 -21.63 -15.37
C VAL A 174 -4.23 -20.44 -16.12
N CYS A 175 -3.42 -19.75 -16.93
CA CYS A 175 -3.90 -18.67 -17.78
C CYS A 175 -4.75 -19.22 -18.94
N SER A 176 -6.04 -18.92 -18.89
CA SER A 176 -7.04 -19.33 -19.88
C SER A 176 -8.08 -18.21 -20.04
N SER A 177 -8.96 -18.33 -21.03
CA SER A 177 -10.09 -17.40 -21.22
C SER A 177 -11.03 -17.33 -20.00
N GLU A 178 -11.06 -18.36 -19.15
CA GLU A 178 -11.89 -18.38 -17.93
C GLU A 178 -11.27 -17.58 -16.78
N THR A 179 -9.94 -17.66 -16.61
CA THR A 179 -9.22 -17.12 -15.45
C THR A 179 -8.62 -15.73 -15.71
N VAL A 180 -8.17 -15.48 -16.94
CA VAL A 180 -7.50 -14.23 -17.32
C VAL A 180 -8.30 -12.95 -17.04
N PRO A 181 -9.66 -12.90 -17.08
CA PRO A 181 -10.39 -11.65 -16.84
C PRO A 181 -10.05 -10.99 -15.49
N GLY A 182 -9.78 -11.79 -14.45
CA GLY A 182 -9.47 -11.32 -13.10
C GLY A 182 -7.98 -11.13 -12.81
N PHE A 183 -7.10 -11.47 -13.74
CA PHE A 183 -5.65 -11.34 -13.55
C PHE A 183 -5.22 -9.87 -13.57
N SER A 184 -4.14 -9.55 -12.84
CA SER A 184 -3.42 -8.28 -13.03
C SER A 184 -3.09 -8.12 -14.52
N ALA A 185 -3.60 -7.06 -15.13
CA ALA A 185 -3.38 -6.78 -16.54
C ALA A 185 -1.90 -6.54 -16.85
N VAL A 186 -1.23 -5.75 -16.00
CA VAL A 186 0.19 -5.44 -16.16
C VAL A 186 1.02 -6.72 -16.03
N GLY A 187 0.76 -7.53 -15.00
CA GLY A 187 1.41 -8.82 -14.81
C GLY A 187 1.17 -9.78 -15.98
N TYR A 188 -0.09 -9.94 -16.41
CA TYR A 188 -0.45 -10.80 -17.54
C TYR A 188 0.25 -10.40 -18.83
N PHE A 189 0.18 -9.12 -19.25
CA PHE A 189 0.80 -8.69 -20.49
C PHE A 189 2.32 -8.81 -20.44
N PHE A 190 2.94 -8.49 -19.30
CA PHE A 190 4.37 -8.71 -19.08
C PHE A 190 4.76 -10.19 -19.25
N GLY A 191 4.08 -11.09 -18.54
CA GLY A 191 4.37 -12.53 -18.60
C GLY A 191 4.07 -13.14 -19.97
N ARG A 192 3.03 -12.65 -20.67
CA ARG A 192 2.69 -13.09 -22.02
C ARG A 192 3.79 -12.75 -23.03
N GLU A 193 4.31 -11.54 -22.99
CA GLU A 193 5.41 -11.15 -23.88
C GLU A 193 6.70 -11.93 -23.58
N LEU A 194 7.03 -12.16 -22.30
CA LEU A 194 8.17 -13.01 -21.93
C LEU A 194 7.97 -14.46 -22.37
N ASN A 195 6.82 -15.06 -22.12
CA ASN A 195 6.52 -16.43 -22.52
C ASN A 195 6.62 -16.61 -24.05
N ARG A 196 6.06 -15.67 -24.83
CA ARG A 196 6.16 -15.69 -26.30
C ARG A 196 7.60 -15.56 -26.81
N THR A 197 8.41 -14.74 -26.15
CA THR A 197 9.77 -14.44 -26.60
C THR A 197 10.76 -15.53 -26.21
N LEU A 198 10.61 -16.08 -25.00
CA LEU A 198 11.57 -17.01 -24.39
C LEU A 198 11.14 -18.48 -24.49
N ASP A 199 9.86 -18.77 -24.76
CA ASP A 199 9.22 -20.10 -24.71
C ASP A 199 9.41 -20.85 -23.38
N VAL A 200 9.58 -20.09 -22.28
CA VAL A 200 9.70 -20.62 -20.92
C VAL A 200 8.40 -20.46 -20.14
N PRO A 201 8.06 -21.36 -19.20
CA PRO A 201 6.96 -21.16 -18.28
C PRO A 201 7.16 -19.88 -17.44
N ILE A 202 6.07 -19.16 -17.18
CA ILE A 202 6.09 -17.91 -16.42
C ILE A 202 5.14 -18.02 -15.23
N GLY A 203 5.68 -17.85 -14.02
CA GLY A 203 4.93 -17.70 -12.79
C GLY A 203 4.83 -16.22 -12.40
N LEU A 204 3.62 -15.74 -12.12
CA LEU A 204 3.36 -14.36 -11.72
C LEU A 204 2.69 -14.36 -10.35
N ILE A 205 3.37 -13.85 -9.33
CA ILE A 205 2.81 -13.70 -7.99
C ILE A 205 2.28 -12.28 -7.86
N HIS A 206 0.96 -12.13 -7.94
CA HIS A 206 0.27 -10.85 -7.88
C HIS A 206 0.03 -10.44 -6.42
N THR A 207 0.74 -9.40 -5.98
CA THR A 207 0.68 -8.86 -4.61
C THR A 207 0.61 -7.32 -4.64
N SER A 208 -0.57 -6.78 -4.91
CA SER A 208 -0.80 -5.33 -4.98
C SER A 208 -2.07 -4.92 -4.23
N TRP A 209 -2.17 -3.66 -3.86
CA TRP A 209 -3.40 -3.10 -3.28
C TRP A 209 -3.59 -1.64 -3.68
N GLY A 210 -4.73 -1.33 -4.29
CA GLY A 210 -5.10 0.03 -4.69
C GLY A 210 -4.99 1.08 -3.60
N GLY A 211 -4.42 2.24 -3.95
CA GLY A 211 -4.32 3.41 -3.07
C GLY A 211 -3.19 3.34 -2.03
N THR A 212 -2.32 2.33 -2.08
CA THR A 212 -1.28 2.15 -1.06
C THR A 212 0.01 2.91 -1.31
N VAL A 213 0.62 3.41 -0.24
CA VAL A 213 1.95 4.05 -0.23
C VAL A 213 3.09 3.03 -0.17
N ALA A 214 4.28 3.39 -0.67
CA ALA A 214 5.43 2.48 -0.73
C ALA A 214 5.93 2.02 0.65
N GLU A 215 5.90 2.87 1.66
CA GLU A 215 6.35 2.53 3.01
C GLU A 215 5.47 1.47 3.72
N ALA A 216 4.26 1.21 3.24
CA ALA A 216 3.47 0.07 3.72
C ALA A 216 4.06 -1.28 3.24
N TRP A 217 4.81 -1.26 2.14
CA TRP A 217 5.46 -2.40 1.49
C TRP A 217 6.94 -2.56 1.85
N THR A 218 7.47 -1.71 2.73
CA THR A 218 8.85 -1.77 3.24
C THR A 218 8.87 -2.35 4.65
N SER A 219 9.87 -3.17 4.96
CA SER A 219 10.02 -3.75 6.31
C SER A 219 10.25 -2.68 7.39
N ALA A 220 9.88 -3.01 8.63
CA ALA A 220 10.18 -2.18 9.78
C ALA A 220 11.70 -2.01 10.02
N GLU A 221 12.52 -2.99 9.60
CA GLU A 221 13.98 -2.89 9.70
C GLU A 221 14.51 -1.79 8.79
N ALA A 222 14.10 -1.80 7.51
CA ALA A 222 14.54 -0.81 6.54
C ALA A 222 14.00 0.59 6.84
N LEU A 223 12.73 0.74 7.23
CA LEU A 223 12.16 2.06 7.54
C LEU A 223 12.80 2.74 8.76
N ARG A 224 13.26 1.97 9.76
CA ARG A 224 13.97 2.55 10.92
C ARG A 224 15.30 3.22 10.55
N THR A 225 15.86 2.90 9.38
CA THR A 225 17.07 3.57 8.87
C THR A 225 16.80 4.94 8.26
N MET A 226 15.54 5.35 8.14
CA MET A 226 15.11 6.60 7.53
C MET A 226 14.51 7.54 8.58
N ASP A 227 15.15 8.69 8.80
CA ASP A 227 14.70 9.69 9.79
C ASP A 227 13.25 10.13 9.60
N ASP A 228 12.84 10.29 8.34
CA ASP A 228 11.48 10.65 7.94
C ASP A 228 10.37 9.72 8.50
N PHE A 229 10.71 8.47 8.84
CA PHE A 229 9.74 7.48 9.29
C PHE A 229 9.82 7.17 10.79
N HIS A 230 10.70 7.80 11.57
CA HIS A 230 10.84 7.51 13.00
C HIS A 230 9.52 7.64 13.78
N GLN A 231 8.79 8.75 13.60
CA GLN A 231 7.51 8.97 14.28
C GLN A 231 6.41 7.98 13.84
N ALA A 232 6.39 7.64 12.55
CA ALA A 232 5.45 6.63 12.03
C ALA A 232 5.78 5.23 12.59
N MET A 233 7.06 4.91 12.75
CA MET A 233 7.52 3.66 13.36
C MET A 233 7.21 3.58 14.85
N GLU A 234 7.37 4.66 15.61
CA GLU A 234 6.93 4.73 17.02
C GLU A 234 5.42 4.44 17.13
N SER A 235 4.62 5.09 16.29
CA SER A 235 3.16 4.88 16.25
C SER A 235 2.80 3.43 15.88
N PHE A 236 3.52 2.84 14.92
CA PHE A 236 3.35 1.45 14.52
C PHE A 236 3.71 0.47 15.65
N GLU A 237 4.78 0.72 16.39
CA GLU A 237 5.20 -0.11 17.53
C GLU A 237 4.19 -0.08 18.66
N GLU A 238 3.63 1.08 18.97
CA GLU A 238 2.55 1.21 19.96
C GLU A 238 1.29 0.44 19.52
N MET A 239 0.92 0.55 18.24
CA MET A 239 -0.21 -0.20 17.66
C MET A 239 0.05 -1.71 17.71
N ALA A 240 1.23 -2.17 17.29
CA ALA A 240 1.61 -3.57 17.31
C ALA A 240 1.56 -4.14 18.74
N GLU A 241 2.08 -3.38 19.71
CA GLU A 241 2.04 -3.75 21.12
C GLU A 241 0.63 -3.79 21.69
N SER A 242 -0.23 -2.82 21.33
CA SER A 242 -1.64 -2.83 21.68
C SER A 242 -2.34 -4.09 21.17
N GLN A 243 -2.09 -4.48 19.90
CA GLN A 243 -2.63 -5.71 19.33
C GLN A 243 -2.11 -6.97 20.04
N ARG A 244 -0.83 -7.01 20.41
CA ARG A 244 -0.25 -8.15 21.14
C ARG A 244 -0.83 -8.30 22.55
N THR A 245 -1.15 -7.20 23.23
CA THR A 245 -1.59 -7.22 24.64
C THR A 245 -3.11 -7.17 24.86
N GLY A 246 -3.90 -6.89 23.81
CA GLY A 246 -5.36 -6.74 23.88
C GLY A 246 -5.79 -5.30 24.19
N ASN A 247 -6.71 -4.79 23.35
CA ASN A 247 -7.25 -3.43 23.15
C ASN A 247 -7.32 -2.37 24.27
N ASP A 248 -7.04 -2.63 25.54
CA ASP A 248 -7.12 -1.61 26.61
C ASP A 248 -6.12 -0.45 26.42
N LYS A 249 -5.10 -0.63 25.57
CA LYS A 249 -4.10 0.40 25.27
C LYS A 249 -4.50 1.39 24.18
N PHE A 250 -5.34 1.01 23.20
CA PHE A 250 -5.68 1.92 22.09
C PHE A 250 -6.56 3.08 22.56
N GLU A 251 -7.68 2.79 23.23
CA GLU A 251 -8.55 3.84 23.78
C GLU A 251 -7.79 4.73 24.78
N ALA A 252 -6.94 4.13 25.62
CA ALA A 252 -6.11 4.89 26.55
C ALA A 252 -5.05 5.76 25.83
N ALA A 253 -4.47 5.28 24.73
CA ALA A 253 -3.55 6.07 23.90
C ALA A 253 -4.29 7.20 23.19
N MET A 254 -5.47 6.92 22.66
CA MET A 254 -6.35 7.91 22.03
C MET A 254 -6.77 9.00 23.01
N ASP A 255 -7.19 8.63 24.22
CA ASP A 255 -7.55 9.56 25.29
C ASP A 255 -6.36 10.45 25.71
N ARG A 256 -5.15 9.87 25.82
CA ARG A 256 -3.94 10.66 26.07
C ARG A 256 -3.66 11.62 24.93
N TRP A 257 -3.71 11.13 23.69
CA TRP A 257 -3.47 11.94 22.50
C TRP A 257 -4.46 13.10 22.40
N TRP A 258 -5.75 12.86 22.64
CA TRP A 258 -6.75 13.92 22.65
C TRP A 258 -6.48 14.99 23.70
N LYS A 259 -6.10 14.59 24.93
CA LYS A 259 -5.74 15.54 25.99
C LYS A 259 -4.52 16.38 25.63
N GLU A 260 -3.54 15.78 24.95
CA GLU A 260 -2.31 16.48 24.54
C GLU A 260 -2.50 17.42 23.34
N ASN A 261 -3.42 17.10 22.43
CA ASN A 261 -3.49 17.75 21.11
C ASN A 261 -4.78 18.56 20.87
N ASP A 262 -5.86 18.33 21.62
CA ASP A 262 -7.13 19.03 21.45
C ASP A 262 -7.51 19.84 22.71
N PRO A 263 -7.47 21.19 22.63
CA PRO A 263 -7.92 22.07 23.70
C PRO A 263 -9.33 21.78 24.19
N GLY A 264 -10.27 21.44 23.29
CA GLY A 264 -11.66 21.19 23.66
C GLY A 264 -11.82 19.97 24.58
N THR A 265 -10.96 18.97 24.41
CA THR A 265 -10.87 17.82 25.31
C THR A 265 -10.34 18.23 26.68
N SER A 266 -9.27 19.02 26.70
CA SER A 266 -8.65 19.50 27.94
C SER A 266 -9.56 20.43 28.74
N GLU A 267 -10.38 21.23 28.07
CA GLU A 267 -11.39 22.12 28.65
C GLU A 267 -12.73 21.43 28.95
N ALA A 268 -12.83 20.13 28.66
CA ALA A 268 -14.02 19.31 28.89
C ALA A 268 -15.30 19.84 28.21
N TRP A 269 -15.20 20.28 26.95
CA TRP A 269 -16.36 20.78 26.18
C TRP A 269 -17.47 19.74 25.94
N PHE A 270 -17.18 18.45 26.18
CA PHE A 270 -18.17 17.37 26.15
C PHE A 270 -19.17 17.42 27.31
N GLU A 271 -18.87 18.12 28.42
CA GLU A 271 -19.75 18.23 29.58
C GLU A 271 -21.06 18.95 29.25
N ALA A 272 -22.16 18.51 29.86
CA ALA A 272 -23.51 19.04 29.57
C ALA A 272 -23.68 20.54 29.91
N ASN A 273 -22.84 21.08 30.80
CA ASN A 273 -22.86 22.46 31.26
C ASN A 273 -21.72 23.31 30.68
N ALA A 274 -20.93 22.78 29.73
CA ALA A 274 -19.89 23.53 29.06
C ALA A 274 -20.47 24.76 28.36
N SER A 275 -19.82 25.92 28.52
CA SER A 275 -20.27 27.16 27.89
C SER A 275 -19.86 27.18 26.41
N VAL A 276 -20.85 27.37 25.53
CA VAL A 276 -20.66 27.48 24.07
C VAL A 276 -21.15 28.81 23.52
N GLU A 277 -21.29 29.83 24.38
CA GLU A 277 -21.81 31.14 23.97
C GLU A 277 -20.94 31.84 22.93
N SER A 278 -19.61 31.67 23.04
CA SER A 278 -18.62 32.20 22.11
C SER A 278 -18.54 31.43 20.79
N TRP A 279 -19.18 30.26 20.70
CA TRP A 279 -19.09 29.40 19.52
C TRP A 279 -19.90 29.97 18.37
N LYS A 280 -19.36 29.79 17.17
CA LYS A 280 -20.02 30.13 15.92
C LYS A 280 -21.18 29.16 15.66
N THR A 281 -21.95 29.41 14.61
CA THR A 281 -23.10 28.60 14.23
C THR A 281 -22.96 28.06 12.82
N MET A 282 -23.32 26.81 12.62
CA MET A 282 -23.32 26.12 11.32
C MET A 282 -24.67 25.43 11.08
N GLU A 283 -25.15 25.48 9.84
CA GLU A 283 -26.33 24.75 9.41
C GLU A 283 -25.93 23.36 8.92
N LEU A 284 -26.41 22.31 9.61
CA LEU A 284 -26.10 20.92 9.32
C LEU A 284 -27.36 20.15 8.89
N PRO A 285 -27.22 19.09 8.07
CA PRO A 285 -25.96 18.54 7.57
C PRO A 285 -25.36 19.35 6.41
N GLY A 286 -24.05 19.20 6.22
CA GLY A 286 -23.27 19.75 5.13
C GLY A 286 -21.78 19.62 5.39
N ARG A 287 -20.97 19.67 4.32
CA ARG A 287 -19.51 19.76 4.44
C ARG A 287 -19.13 21.10 5.04
N TRP A 288 -18.16 21.15 5.95
CA TRP A 288 -17.83 22.41 6.60
C TRP A 288 -17.08 23.38 5.69
N GLU A 289 -16.47 22.90 4.60
CA GLU A 289 -15.74 23.71 3.62
C GLU A 289 -16.72 24.66 2.93
N ASP A 290 -17.91 24.16 2.60
CA ASP A 290 -19.00 24.92 2.01
C ASP A 290 -19.71 25.84 3.04
N LYS A 291 -19.27 25.80 4.32
CA LYS A 291 -19.91 26.47 5.46
C LYS A 291 -18.95 27.38 6.25
N GLY A 292 -17.84 27.78 5.62
CA GLY A 292 -16.92 28.78 6.17
C GLY A 292 -15.64 28.23 6.80
N LEU A 293 -15.36 26.94 6.61
CA LEU A 293 -14.08 26.30 6.94
C LEU A 293 -13.40 25.78 5.66
N GLU A 294 -13.26 26.66 4.65
CA GLU A 294 -12.69 26.31 3.34
C GLU A 294 -11.28 25.71 3.48
N GLY A 295 -11.11 24.45 3.03
CA GLY A 295 -9.83 23.74 3.04
C GLY A 295 -9.27 23.45 4.44
N PHE A 296 -10.13 23.43 5.47
CA PHE A 296 -9.71 23.12 6.82
C PHE A 296 -9.78 21.62 7.09
N ASP A 297 -8.62 21.00 7.30
CA ASP A 297 -8.51 19.66 7.89
C ASP A 297 -8.07 19.82 9.36
N GLY A 298 -8.73 19.12 10.28
CA GLY A 298 -8.44 19.21 11.71
C GLY A 298 -9.61 18.84 12.60
N VAL A 299 -9.64 19.41 13.80
CA VAL A 299 -10.65 19.09 14.82
C VAL A 299 -11.73 20.16 14.87
N VAL A 300 -13.00 19.76 14.77
CA VAL A 300 -14.16 20.63 14.98
C VAL A 300 -15.12 20.02 15.98
N TRP A 301 -15.49 20.82 16.96
CA TRP A 301 -16.51 20.49 17.95
C TRP A 301 -17.85 21.08 17.56
N PHE A 302 -18.91 20.31 17.77
CA PHE A 302 -20.30 20.70 17.54
C PHE A 302 -21.13 20.47 18.82
N GLN A 303 -22.08 21.37 19.09
CA GLN A 303 -23.05 21.19 20.16
C GLN A 303 -24.46 21.61 19.74
N LYS A 304 -25.45 20.80 20.09
CA LYS A 304 -26.88 21.13 19.93
C LYS A 304 -27.64 20.86 21.21
N GLN A 305 -28.57 21.77 21.51
CA GLN A 305 -29.56 21.59 22.56
C GLN A 305 -30.87 21.18 21.93
N ILE A 306 -31.51 20.18 22.53
CA ILE A 306 -32.84 19.71 22.14
C ILE A 306 -33.73 19.62 23.37
N ASP A 307 -35.04 19.78 23.17
CA ASP A 307 -36.04 19.49 24.20
C ASP A 307 -36.63 18.10 23.94
N VAL A 308 -36.53 17.23 24.95
CA VAL A 308 -37.04 15.86 24.89
C VAL A 308 -38.33 15.77 25.73
N PRO A 309 -39.47 15.37 25.14
CA PRO A 309 -40.70 15.14 25.87
C PRO A 309 -40.53 14.11 27.00
N GLN A 310 -41.28 14.28 28.09
CA GLN A 310 -41.25 13.34 29.22
C GLN A 310 -41.56 11.90 28.80
N SER A 311 -42.39 11.69 27.77
CA SER A 311 -42.70 10.35 27.25
C SER A 311 -41.49 9.61 26.69
N LEU A 312 -40.44 10.32 26.26
CA LEU A 312 -39.26 9.74 25.60
C LEU A 312 -38.03 9.64 26.51
N ALA A 313 -38.00 10.38 27.60
CA ALA A 313 -36.80 10.61 28.40
C ALA A 313 -36.16 9.35 29.01
N ASP A 314 -36.94 8.33 29.37
CA ASP A 314 -36.42 7.11 30.00
C ASP A 314 -36.39 5.91 29.05
N GLN A 315 -36.60 6.13 27.74
CA GLN A 315 -36.62 5.05 26.76
C GLN A 315 -35.23 4.83 26.15
N ALA A 316 -34.98 3.60 25.70
CA ALA A 316 -33.86 3.33 24.81
C ALA A 316 -34.13 4.02 23.45
N ALA A 317 -33.08 4.54 22.84
CA ALA A 317 -33.19 5.30 21.59
C ALA A 317 -32.01 5.00 20.67
N VAL A 318 -32.10 5.47 19.43
CA VAL A 318 -30.99 5.49 18.48
C VAL A 318 -30.71 6.93 18.10
N LEU A 319 -29.49 7.38 18.38
CA LEU A 319 -28.95 8.65 17.88
C LEU A 319 -28.36 8.39 16.50
N ASN A 320 -28.82 9.13 15.49
CA ASN A 320 -28.27 9.09 14.14
C ASN A 320 -27.81 10.50 13.75
N LEU A 321 -26.52 10.67 13.46
CA LEU A 321 -25.91 11.95 13.10
C LEU A 321 -25.75 12.12 11.58
N GLY A 322 -26.12 11.11 10.80
CA GLY A 322 -25.78 11.05 9.38
C GLY A 322 -24.30 10.69 9.18
N THR A 323 -23.84 10.93 7.96
CA THR A 323 -22.46 10.66 7.55
C THR A 323 -21.48 11.67 8.16
N ILE A 324 -20.38 11.19 8.71
CA ILE A 324 -19.27 11.98 9.27
C ILE A 324 -17.94 11.48 8.68
N ASP A 325 -16.98 12.39 8.53
CA ASP A 325 -15.64 12.16 7.97
C ASP A 325 -14.59 12.89 8.82
N ASP A 326 -13.52 12.26 9.29
CA ASP A 326 -13.20 10.82 9.27
C ASP A 326 -13.59 10.11 10.57
N ARG A 327 -13.37 10.80 11.71
CA ARG A 327 -13.54 10.22 13.04
C ARG A 327 -14.45 11.10 13.89
N ASP A 328 -15.33 10.48 14.67
CA ASP A 328 -16.11 11.18 15.68
C ASP A 328 -15.99 10.59 17.08
N THR A 329 -16.27 11.43 18.07
CA THR A 329 -16.64 11.02 19.43
C THR A 329 -17.87 11.81 19.82
N THR A 330 -18.90 11.11 20.33
CA THR A 330 -20.22 11.67 20.56
C THR A 330 -20.66 11.49 22.01
N TRP A 331 -21.17 12.57 22.60
CA TRP A 331 -21.70 12.61 23.96
C TRP A 331 -23.14 13.11 24.00
N VAL A 332 -23.93 12.54 24.90
CA VAL A 332 -25.26 13.03 25.27
C VAL A 332 -25.24 13.34 26.76
N ASN A 333 -25.51 14.59 27.12
CA ASN A 333 -25.50 15.06 28.51
C ASN A 333 -24.18 14.76 29.26
N GLY A 334 -23.04 14.86 28.58
CA GLY A 334 -21.71 14.55 29.15
C GLY A 334 -21.35 13.06 29.16
N GLN A 335 -22.31 12.17 28.89
CA GLN A 335 -22.04 10.73 28.77
C GLN A 335 -21.62 10.40 27.34
N GLN A 336 -20.47 9.75 27.16
CA GLN A 336 -20.06 9.25 25.83
C GLN A 336 -21.01 8.13 25.41
N VAL A 337 -21.59 8.25 24.23
CA VAL A 337 -22.58 7.29 23.69
C VAL A 337 -22.06 6.56 22.45
N GLY A 338 -20.98 7.06 21.84
CA GLY A 338 -20.37 6.42 20.69
C GLY A 338 -19.17 7.16 20.14
N GLY A 339 -18.54 6.54 19.16
CA GLY A 339 -17.45 7.06 18.36
C GLY A 339 -17.09 6.04 17.28
N MET A 340 -16.57 6.51 16.16
CA MET A 340 -16.20 5.69 15.02
C MET A 340 -15.04 6.34 14.27
N ASP A 341 -14.13 5.51 13.77
CA ASP A 341 -12.93 5.89 13.03
C ASP A 341 -12.98 5.33 11.60
N GLU A 342 -13.94 5.81 10.81
CA GLU A 342 -14.16 5.35 9.44
C GLU A 342 -14.67 6.49 8.55
N TRP A 343 -14.02 6.66 7.41
CA TRP A 343 -14.39 7.67 6.42
C TRP A 343 -15.76 7.36 5.79
N ASN A 344 -16.58 8.40 5.60
CA ASN A 344 -17.88 8.36 4.91
C ASN A 344 -18.93 7.33 5.42
N GLN A 345 -18.84 6.88 6.68
CA GLN A 345 -19.86 6.01 7.29
C GLN A 345 -20.99 6.80 7.98
N ASN A 346 -22.18 6.22 8.00
CA ASN A 346 -23.31 6.78 8.74
C ASN A 346 -23.20 6.48 10.24
N ARG A 347 -23.25 7.50 11.10
CA ARG A 347 -23.03 7.36 12.55
C ARG A 347 -24.34 7.11 13.29
N LYS A 348 -24.50 5.89 13.80
CA LYS A 348 -25.66 5.44 14.59
C LYS A 348 -25.22 4.86 15.93
N TYR A 349 -25.71 5.43 17.02
CA TYR A 349 -25.37 5.03 18.39
C TYR A 349 -26.61 4.67 19.18
N SER A 350 -26.59 3.50 19.81
CA SER A 350 -27.65 3.07 20.73
C SER A 350 -27.53 3.84 22.05
N LEU A 351 -28.60 4.52 22.42
CA LEU A 351 -28.74 5.19 23.70
C LEU A 351 -29.45 4.26 24.68
N ALA A 352 -28.83 4.04 25.84
CA ALA A 352 -29.47 3.30 26.91
C ALA A 352 -30.67 4.07 27.49
N ALA A 353 -31.62 3.34 28.06
CA ALA A 353 -32.69 3.94 28.84
C ALA A 353 -32.12 4.84 29.96
N GLY A 354 -32.64 6.07 30.06
CA GLY A 354 -32.17 7.08 31.03
C GLY A 354 -30.97 7.93 30.58
N THR A 355 -30.45 7.72 29.36
CA THR A 355 -29.46 8.65 28.76
C THR A 355 -30.09 10.00 28.40
N LEU A 356 -31.31 9.97 27.86
CA LEU A 356 -32.12 11.17 27.65
C LEU A 356 -32.75 11.59 28.98
N LYS A 357 -33.12 12.88 29.09
CA LYS A 357 -33.78 13.44 30.28
C LYS A 357 -35.00 14.25 29.86
N PRO A 358 -36.03 14.41 30.69
CA PRO A 358 -37.15 15.29 30.33
C PRO A 358 -36.66 16.74 30.17
N GLY A 359 -37.12 17.40 29.12
CA GLY A 359 -36.72 18.78 28.78
C GLY A 359 -35.35 18.83 28.10
N LYS A 360 -34.53 19.79 28.50
CA LYS A 360 -33.27 20.11 27.81
C LYS A 360 -32.25 18.97 27.89
N ASN A 361 -31.76 18.55 26.72
CA ASN A 361 -30.62 17.65 26.55
C ASN A 361 -29.56 18.32 25.68
N VAL A 362 -28.31 17.94 25.89
CA VAL A 362 -27.15 18.47 25.14
C VAL A 362 -26.50 17.32 24.39
N ILE A 363 -26.32 17.49 23.09
CA ILE A 363 -25.55 16.57 22.24
C ILE A 363 -24.28 17.30 21.83
N THR A 364 -23.13 16.71 22.14
CA THR A 364 -21.82 17.23 21.75
C THR A 364 -21.14 16.20 20.86
N VAL A 365 -20.54 16.67 19.76
CA VAL A 365 -19.82 15.83 18.80
C VAL A 365 -18.46 16.47 18.54
N ARG A 366 -17.38 15.72 18.73
CA ARG A 366 -16.04 16.10 18.25
C ARG A 366 -15.77 15.33 16.98
N VAL A 367 -15.37 16.03 15.92
CA VAL A 367 -15.00 15.44 14.62
C VAL A 367 -13.54 15.75 14.33
N LEU A 368 -12.76 14.75 13.93
CA LEU A 368 -11.44 14.89 13.32
C LEU A 368 -11.54 14.50 11.85
N ASP A 369 -11.20 15.46 10.99
CA ASP A 369 -11.02 15.25 9.56
C ASP A 369 -9.53 15.27 9.25
N THR A 370 -9.03 14.21 8.61
CA THR A 370 -7.60 14.06 8.32
C THR A 370 -7.24 14.49 6.90
N GLY A 371 -8.23 14.79 6.06
CA GLY A 371 -8.02 15.30 4.73
C GLY A 371 -9.29 15.29 3.88
N GLY A 372 -9.53 16.39 3.17
CA GLY A 372 -10.52 16.43 2.10
C GLY A 372 -11.71 17.30 2.46
N GLY A 373 -12.86 16.67 2.73
CA GLY A 373 -14.11 17.40 2.95
C GLY A 373 -14.79 16.94 4.24
N GLY A 374 -14.64 17.70 5.32
CA GLY A 374 -15.04 17.29 6.66
C GLY A 374 -16.47 17.66 7.07
N GLY A 375 -16.80 17.30 8.32
CA GLY A 375 -18.04 17.67 9.00
C GLY A 375 -19.11 16.58 9.02
N MET A 376 -20.35 16.97 9.35
CA MET A 376 -21.51 16.07 9.40
C MET A 376 -22.39 16.31 8.17
N TYR A 377 -22.15 15.57 7.08
CA TYR A 377 -22.68 15.84 5.74
C TYR A 377 -23.68 14.81 5.19
N GLY A 378 -24.22 13.95 6.05
CA GLY A 378 -25.29 13.02 5.67
C GLY A 378 -26.57 13.69 5.18
N GLU A 379 -27.61 12.90 4.92
CA GLU A 379 -28.92 13.44 4.54
C GLU A 379 -29.64 14.06 5.74
N ARG A 380 -30.43 15.12 5.50
CA ARG A 380 -31.25 15.78 6.54
C ARG A 380 -32.16 14.80 7.30
N SER A 381 -32.70 13.80 6.61
CA SER A 381 -33.55 12.74 7.17
C SER A 381 -32.80 11.78 8.09
N GLN A 382 -31.46 11.73 8.01
CA GLN A 382 -30.65 10.85 8.84
C GLN A 382 -30.32 11.49 10.20
N MET A 383 -30.22 12.82 10.28
CA MET A 383 -29.91 13.53 11.53
C MET A 383 -31.13 13.56 12.48
N GLN A 384 -31.23 12.57 13.37
CA GLN A 384 -32.38 12.43 14.28
C GLN A 384 -32.11 11.52 15.49
N ILE A 385 -32.95 11.64 16.51
CA ILE A 385 -33.12 10.64 17.58
C ILE A 385 -34.41 9.88 17.34
N GLN A 386 -34.32 8.55 17.36
CA GLN A 386 -35.46 7.64 17.18
C GLN A 386 -35.69 6.83 18.45
N VAL A 387 -36.93 6.84 18.94
CA VAL A 387 -37.43 5.93 19.96
C VAL A 387 -38.45 5.01 19.28
N GLU A 388 -38.42 3.71 19.58
CA GLU A 388 -39.28 2.74 18.89
C GLU A 388 -40.77 3.06 19.11
N GLY A 389 -41.52 3.19 18.00
CA GLY A 389 -42.96 3.48 18.03
C GLY A 389 -43.33 4.95 18.21
N GLU A 390 -42.35 5.86 18.30
CA GLU A 390 -42.54 7.28 18.56
C GLU A 390 -42.08 8.15 17.37
N GLU A 391 -42.55 9.40 17.32
CA GLU A 391 -42.07 10.37 16.33
C GLU A 391 -40.60 10.75 16.61
N SER A 392 -39.79 10.81 15.56
CA SER A 392 -38.37 11.14 15.66
C SER A 392 -38.13 12.62 16.00
N ILE A 393 -37.13 12.89 16.84
CA ILE A 393 -36.64 14.26 17.08
C ILE A 393 -35.58 14.59 16.04
N SER A 394 -35.83 15.59 15.19
CA SER A 394 -34.87 16.04 14.19
C SER A 394 -33.67 16.76 14.82
N LEU A 395 -32.48 16.44 14.33
CA LEU A 395 -31.22 17.09 14.71
C LEU A 395 -30.68 18.03 13.62
N ALA A 396 -31.28 18.02 12.43
CA ALA A 396 -30.92 18.93 11.35
C ALA A 396 -31.15 20.41 11.74
N GLY A 397 -30.47 21.31 11.03
CA GLY A 397 -30.53 22.76 11.22
C GLY A 397 -29.33 23.29 11.99
N SER A 398 -29.57 24.31 12.82
CA SER A 398 -28.52 25.06 13.51
C SER A 398 -27.80 24.25 14.59
N TRP A 399 -26.46 24.25 14.55
CA TRP A 399 -25.54 23.73 15.56
C TRP A 399 -24.53 24.80 15.96
N LYS A 400 -24.12 24.81 17.23
CA LYS A 400 -22.94 25.57 17.66
C LYS A 400 -21.68 24.81 17.27
N TYR A 401 -20.64 25.51 16.83
CA TYR A 401 -19.36 24.89 16.53
C TYR A 401 -18.14 25.74 16.90
N GLN A 402 -17.02 25.06 17.13
CA GLN A 402 -15.71 25.64 17.32
C GLN A 402 -14.64 24.72 16.73
N SER A 403 -13.79 25.25 15.85
CA SER A 403 -12.60 24.55 15.35
C SER A 403 -11.45 24.73 16.34
N THR A 404 -10.62 23.70 16.52
CA THR A 404 -9.45 23.74 17.41
C THR A 404 -8.15 23.62 16.60
N ALA A 405 -7.43 22.50 16.70
CA ALA A 405 -6.16 22.30 16.02
C ALA A 405 -6.37 21.86 14.57
N SER A 406 -5.58 22.42 13.66
CA SER A 406 -5.46 21.97 12.27
C SER A 406 -4.57 20.73 12.16
N MET A 407 -4.70 19.96 11.08
CA MET A 407 -3.89 18.74 10.87
C MET A 407 -2.37 18.98 10.95
N GLY A 408 -1.88 20.15 10.56
CA GLY A 408 -0.45 20.48 10.66
C GLY A 408 0.06 20.76 12.08
N GLU A 409 -0.84 21.00 13.03
CA GLU A 409 -0.53 21.26 14.45
C GLU A 409 -0.66 19.99 15.30
N LEU A 410 -1.41 19.00 14.82
CA LEU A 410 -1.65 17.75 15.51
C LEU A 410 -0.44 16.82 15.37
N LYS A 411 -0.03 16.19 16.48
CA LYS A 411 0.80 14.98 16.38
C LYS A 411 -0.01 13.89 15.66
N PRO A 412 0.61 12.92 14.96
CA PRO A 412 -0.11 11.77 14.41
C PRO A 412 -0.96 11.08 15.50
N ALA A 413 -2.25 10.91 15.22
CA ALA A 413 -3.15 10.22 16.14
C ALA A 413 -2.80 8.73 16.18
N PRO A 414 -2.95 8.05 17.35
CA PRO A 414 -2.86 6.60 17.39
C PRO A 414 -3.80 5.99 16.34
N GLN A 415 -3.26 5.05 15.57
CA GLN A 415 -4.02 4.37 14.53
C GLN A 415 -4.49 3.02 15.05
N GLN A 416 -5.76 2.71 14.81
CA GLN A 416 -6.22 1.35 14.95
C GLN A 416 -5.88 0.60 13.66
N LEU A 417 -5.56 -0.69 13.76
CA LEU A 417 -5.34 -1.54 12.58
C LEU A 417 -6.63 -1.75 11.75
N SER A 418 -7.66 -0.90 11.89
CA SER A 418 -8.96 -1.00 11.22
C SER A 418 -8.80 -0.80 9.71
N ASN A 419 -8.48 -1.89 8.99
CA ASN A 419 -8.43 -1.99 7.53
C ASN A 419 -7.60 -0.91 6.81
N ASN A 420 -6.72 -0.18 7.49
CA ASN A 420 -5.87 0.83 6.86
C ASN A 420 -4.61 0.17 6.25
N PRO A 421 -4.49 0.07 4.92
CA PRO A 421 -3.33 -0.53 4.28
C PRO A 421 -2.16 0.46 4.12
N ASN A 422 -2.29 1.71 4.56
CA ASN A 422 -1.28 2.76 4.44
C ASN A 422 -0.45 2.97 5.70
N ILE A 423 -0.65 2.14 6.72
CA ILE A 423 0.24 2.11 7.88
C ILE A 423 1.59 1.56 7.41
N VAL A 424 2.69 2.13 7.91
CA VAL A 424 4.04 1.62 7.62
C VAL A 424 4.13 0.11 7.90
N THR A 425 4.88 -0.63 7.07
CA THR A 425 5.16 -2.06 7.21
C THR A 425 3.98 -3.05 7.07
N VAL A 426 2.72 -2.64 7.22
CA VAL A 426 1.63 -3.64 7.38
C VAL A 426 1.37 -4.52 6.15
N LEU A 427 1.66 -4.04 4.94
CA LEU A 427 1.52 -4.82 3.70
C LEU A 427 2.75 -5.66 3.41
N TYR A 428 3.94 -5.15 3.75
CA TYR A 428 5.15 -5.98 3.79
C TYR A 428 4.88 -7.22 4.64
N ASN A 429 4.42 -7.02 5.88
CA ASN A 429 4.13 -8.10 6.81
C ASN A 429 2.99 -9.03 6.35
N GLY A 430 1.89 -8.46 5.85
CA GLY A 430 0.67 -9.22 5.57
C GLY A 430 0.63 -9.88 4.19
N MET A 431 1.35 -9.34 3.20
CA MET A 431 1.27 -9.77 1.80
C MET A 431 2.61 -10.20 1.20
N LEU A 432 3.73 -9.57 1.57
CA LEU A 432 5.05 -9.90 0.99
C LEU A 432 5.83 -10.91 1.82
N ALA A 433 5.95 -10.70 3.13
CA ALA A 433 6.64 -11.59 4.06
C ALA A 433 6.20 -13.08 3.98
N PRO A 434 4.91 -13.43 3.82
CA PRO A 434 4.51 -14.83 3.68
C PRO A 434 4.92 -15.44 2.32
N LEU A 435 5.51 -14.67 1.41
CA LEU A 435 6.13 -15.16 0.19
C LEU A 435 7.59 -15.57 0.39
N LEU A 436 8.21 -15.13 1.48
CA LEU A 436 9.61 -15.44 1.75
C LEU A 436 9.77 -16.89 2.22
N PRO A 437 10.83 -17.61 1.82
CA PRO A 437 11.91 -17.19 0.93
C PRO A 437 11.74 -17.75 -0.50
N TYR A 438 10.55 -17.67 -1.11
CA TYR A 438 10.31 -18.25 -2.44
C TYR A 438 11.31 -17.73 -3.48
N ALA A 439 11.94 -18.63 -4.24
CA ALA A 439 12.89 -18.22 -5.27
C ALA A 439 12.18 -17.50 -6.42
N ILE A 440 12.75 -16.36 -6.85
CA ILE A 440 12.20 -15.51 -7.91
C ILE A 440 13.27 -15.08 -8.90
N LYS A 441 12.86 -14.74 -10.12
CA LYS A 441 13.68 -14.10 -11.16
C LYS A 441 13.79 -12.59 -10.94
N GLY A 442 12.72 -11.94 -10.49
CA GLY A 442 12.68 -10.50 -10.26
C GLY A 442 11.31 -9.97 -9.84
N ALA A 443 11.16 -8.64 -9.82
CA ALA A 443 9.91 -7.96 -9.48
C ALA A 443 9.55 -6.89 -10.51
N ILE A 444 8.24 -6.69 -10.73
CA ILE A 444 7.68 -5.54 -11.43
C ILE A 444 6.85 -4.70 -10.46
N TRP A 445 7.03 -3.38 -10.51
CA TRP A 445 6.47 -2.44 -9.55
C TRP A 445 5.76 -1.30 -10.26
N TYR A 446 4.45 -1.16 -10.01
CA TYR A 446 3.66 -0.03 -10.51
C TYR A 446 2.98 0.67 -9.34
N GLN A 447 3.68 1.66 -8.80
CA GLN A 447 3.24 2.50 -7.71
C GLN A 447 3.94 3.85 -7.75
N GLY A 448 3.30 4.82 -7.15
CA GLY A 448 3.88 6.12 -6.87
C GLY A 448 2.78 7.16 -6.66
N GLU A 449 1.59 6.94 -7.23
CA GLU A 449 0.51 7.92 -7.21
C GLU A 449 0.14 8.36 -5.78
N SER A 450 0.10 7.43 -4.81
CA SER A 450 -0.16 7.77 -3.39
C SER A 450 1.02 8.46 -2.70
N ASN A 451 2.22 8.46 -3.29
CA ASN A 451 3.41 9.17 -2.81
C ASN A 451 3.73 10.43 -3.65
N ALA A 452 2.90 10.82 -4.62
CA ALA A 452 3.19 11.92 -5.55
C ALA A 452 3.43 13.28 -4.86
N GLY A 453 2.78 13.52 -3.71
CA GLY A 453 3.02 14.70 -2.89
C GLY A 453 4.32 14.67 -2.07
N ARG A 454 5.09 13.57 -2.10
CA ARG A 454 6.30 13.33 -1.31
C ARG A 454 7.47 12.85 -2.18
N ALA A 455 7.58 13.37 -3.40
CA ALA A 455 8.59 12.95 -4.38
C ALA A 455 10.03 12.99 -3.83
N ALA A 456 10.39 14.01 -3.05
CA ALA A 456 11.71 14.12 -2.43
C ALA A 456 12.03 12.95 -1.48
N GLN A 457 11.08 12.57 -0.61
CA GLN A 457 11.20 11.38 0.24
C GLN A 457 11.20 10.09 -0.59
N TYR A 458 10.46 10.05 -1.70
CA TYR A 458 10.41 8.87 -2.57
C TYR A 458 11.77 8.56 -3.23
N ARG A 459 12.61 9.58 -3.46
CA ARG A 459 13.98 9.42 -3.99
C ARG A 459 14.85 8.53 -3.10
N THR A 460 14.58 8.45 -1.80
CA THR A 460 15.28 7.57 -0.86
C THR A 460 14.46 6.33 -0.50
N LEU A 461 13.15 6.46 -0.34
CA LEU A 461 12.27 5.35 0.03
C LEU A 461 12.28 4.21 -0.99
N LEU A 462 12.14 4.50 -2.30
CA LEU A 462 12.06 3.45 -3.31
C LEU A 462 13.36 2.61 -3.40
N PRO A 463 14.57 3.21 -3.49
CA PRO A 463 15.81 2.43 -3.41
C PRO A 463 15.94 1.61 -2.12
N THR A 464 15.55 2.17 -0.97
CA THR A 464 15.58 1.46 0.32
C THR A 464 14.65 0.24 0.30
N MET A 465 13.43 0.38 -0.22
CA MET A 465 12.48 -0.73 -0.35
C MET A 465 13.00 -1.82 -1.32
N ILE A 466 13.60 -1.44 -2.44
CA ILE A 466 14.18 -2.41 -3.39
C ILE A 466 15.30 -3.21 -2.73
N LYS A 467 16.20 -2.54 -2.00
CA LYS A 467 17.27 -3.19 -1.26
C LYS A 467 16.71 -4.12 -0.18
N ASP A 468 15.73 -3.65 0.60
CA ASP A 468 15.04 -4.41 1.64
C ASP A 468 14.47 -5.73 1.09
N TRP A 469 13.77 -5.66 -0.06
CA TRP A 469 13.23 -6.86 -0.69
C TRP A 469 14.32 -7.83 -1.15
N ARG A 470 15.42 -7.33 -1.73
CA ARG A 470 16.57 -8.17 -2.13
C ARG A 470 17.21 -8.86 -0.95
N ASP A 471 17.41 -8.15 0.16
CA ASP A 471 17.97 -8.70 1.39
C ASP A 471 17.08 -9.82 1.95
N HIS A 472 15.76 -9.62 1.96
CA HIS A 472 14.81 -10.56 2.53
C HIS A 472 14.49 -11.77 1.65
N PHE A 473 14.38 -11.61 0.33
CA PHE A 473 14.26 -12.75 -0.59
C PHE A 473 15.56 -13.56 -0.66
N GLY A 474 16.72 -12.92 -0.45
CA GLY A 474 18.00 -13.61 -0.36
C GLY A 474 18.46 -14.27 -1.67
N VAL A 475 17.95 -13.83 -2.82
CA VAL A 475 18.31 -14.36 -4.15
C VAL A 475 19.25 -13.43 -4.93
N GLY A 476 19.93 -12.52 -4.22
CA GLY A 476 20.87 -11.55 -4.79
C GLY A 476 20.20 -10.29 -5.34
N ASP A 477 20.94 -9.54 -6.16
CA ASP A 477 20.46 -8.31 -6.80
C ASP A 477 19.55 -8.59 -7.99
N PHE A 478 18.38 -9.17 -7.72
CA PHE A 478 17.43 -9.51 -8.76
C PHE A 478 16.90 -8.24 -9.47
N PRO A 479 16.58 -8.35 -10.77
CA PRO A 479 15.97 -7.26 -11.55
C PRO A 479 14.68 -6.73 -10.94
N PHE A 480 14.60 -5.40 -10.79
CA PHE A 480 13.43 -4.71 -10.24
C PHE A 480 12.93 -3.67 -11.26
N LEU A 481 11.79 -3.91 -11.90
CA LEU A 481 11.34 -3.11 -13.04
C LEU A 481 10.20 -2.19 -12.62
N VAL A 482 10.46 -0.89 -12.66
CA VAL A 482 9.54 0.16 -12.21
C VAL A 482 8.76 0.71 -13.40
N VAL A 483 7.45 0.89 -13.25
CA VAL A 483 6.66 1.67 -14.20
C VAL A 483 6.69 3.14 -13.78
N GLN A 484 7.23 4.00 -14.64
CA GLN A 484 7.19 5.44 -14.42
C GLN A 484 5.74 5.93 -14.53
N LEU A 485 5.30 6.84 -13.65
CA LEU A 485 3.91 7.29 -13.65
C LEU A 485 3.46 7.85 -15.02
N ALA A 486 2.26 7.46 -15.43
CA ALA A 486 1.63 7.96 -16.65
C ALA A 486 1.20 9.43 -16.51
N ASN A 487 0.77 10.05 -17.62
CA ASN A 487 0.11 11.36 -17.60
C ASN A 487 -1.20 11.34 -16.81
N PHE A 488 -1.42 12.38 -16.01
CA PHE A 488 -2.64 12.58 -15.23
C PHE A 488 -2.88 14.08 -14.98
N MET A 489 -4.15 14.48 -14.80
CA MET A 489 -4.63 15.85 -14.63
C MET A 489 -4.71 16.67 -15.93
N ALA A 490 -5.18 17.92 -15.82
CA ALA A 490 -5.29 18.84 -16.95
C ALA A 490 -3.91 19.18 -17.55
N VAL A 491 -3.87 19.34 -18.89
CA VAL A 491 -2.67 19.77 -19.60
C VAL A 491 -2.31 21.20 -19.20
N GLN A 492 -1.09 21.37 -18.71
CA GLN A 492 -0.54 22.67 -18.35
C GLN A 492 -0.28 23.53 -19.60
N GLN A 493 -0.67 24.81 -19.53
CA GLN A 493 -0.43 25.77 -20.62
C GLN A 493 0.96 26.42 -20.53
N GLN A 494 1.56 26.45 -19.35
CA GLN A 494 2.88 27.03 -19.09
C GLN A 494 3.80 25.97 -18.49
N PRO A 495 5.12 26.03 -18.71
CA PRO A 495 6.08 25.05 -18.22
C PRO A 495 6.48 25.32 -16.76
N VAL A 496 5.47 25.52 -15.91
CA VAL A 496 5.62 25.75 -14.47
C VAL A 496 4.80 24.69 -13.75
N GLU A 497 5.39 24.09 -12.71
CA GLU A 497 4.77 23.42 -11.55
C GLU A 497 5.67 22.26 -11.04
N PRO A 498 5.98 22.20 -9.72
CA PRO A 498 6.44 20.98 -9.05
C PRO A 498 5.29 19.96 -8.87
N GLY A 499 5.59 18.73 -8.41
CA GLY A 499 4.58 17.68 -8.19
C GLY A 499 4.81 16.40 -8.99
N TRP A 500 3.86 16.00 -9.84
CA TRP A 500 3.85 14.66 -10.48
C TRP A 500 5.11 14.37 -11.31
N ALA A 501 5.71 15.40 -11.91
CA ALA A 501 6.97 15.30 -12.64
C ALA A 501 8.16 14.96 -11.72
N GLU A 502 8.18 15.47 -10.49
CA GLU A 502 9.25 15.18 -9.51
C GLU A 502 9.21 13.72 -9.06
N LEU A 503 8.01 13.13 -8.96
CA LEU A 503 7.89 11.72 -8.65
C LEU A 503 8.36 10.84 -9.82
N ARG A 504 8.04 11.21 -11.08
CA ARG A 504 8.62 10.54 -12.25
C ARG A 504 10.15 10.63 -12.25
N GLU A 505 10.69 11.78 -11.86
CA GLU A 505 12.13 11.95 -11.70
C GLU A 505 12.66 11.02 -10.61
N ALA A 506 12.02 10.93 -9.44
CA ALA A 506 12.45 10.02 -8.37
C ALA A 506 12.53 8.55 -8.86
N GLN A 507 11.53 8.08 -9.61
CA GLN A 507 11.54 6.75 -10.22
C GLN A 507 12.68 6.58 -11.24
N SER A 508 12.97 7.62 -12.03
CA SER A 508 14.06 7.60 -13.02
C SER A 508 15.44 7.64 -12.36
N MET A 509 15.59 8.38 -11.27
CA MET A 509 16.81 8.42 -10.47
C MET A 509 17.12 7.06 -9.86
N THR A 510 16.10 6.34 -9.36
CA THR A 510 16.30 4.96 -8.89
C THR A 510 16.87 4.08 -9.99
N ALA A 511 16.28 4.08 -11.19
CA ALA A 511 16.77 3.30 -12.33
C ALA A 511 18.18 3.72 -12.79
N LYS A 512 18.50 5.02 -12.71
CA LYS A 512 19.83 5.54 -13.09
C LYS A 512 20.95 5.15 -12.11
N HIS A 513 20.61 4.86 -10.86
CA HIS A 513 21.58 4.55 -9.81
C HIS A 513 21.80 3.04 -9.59
N ASP A 514 21.00 2.19 -10.22
CA ASP A 514 21.07 0.73 -10.09
C ASP A 514 20.80 0.07 -11.45
N ASP A 515 21.84 -0.54 -12.04
CA ASP A 515 21.76 -1.20 -13.35
C ASP A 515 20.79 -2.40 -13.37
N GLN A 516 20.41 -2.94 -12.20
CA GLN A 516 19.40 -3.98 -12.07
C GLN A 516 17.98 -3.41 -11.93
N VAL A 517 17.81 -2.09 -12.00
CA VAL A 517 16.51 -1.42 -12.00
C VAL A 517 16.16 -0.93 -13.40
N GLY A 518 15.09 -1.47 -13.97
CA GLY A 518 14.57 -1.04 -15.27
C GLY A 518 13.43 -0.04 -15.14
N LEU A 519 13.23 0.79 -16.16
CA LEU A 519 12.12 1.75 -16.20
C LEU A 519 11.23 1.50 -17.42
N ALA A 520 9.95 1.24 -17.19
CA ALA A 520 8.91 1.29 -18.21
C ALA A 520 8.22 2.66 -18.17
N VAL A 521 8.60 3.56 -19.07
CA VAL A 521 7.97 4.89 -19.18
C VAL A 521 6.51 4.72 -19.60
N ALA A 522 5.56 5.42 -18.96
CA ALA A 522 4.13 5.38 -19.31
C ALA A 522 3.53 6.75 -19.67
N ILE A 523 4.38 7.76 -19.88
CA ILE A 523 3.96 9.16 -20.04
C ILE A 523 2.96 9.39 -21.19
N ASP A 524 3.11 8.67 -22.31
CA ASP A 524 2.33 8.80 -23.53
C ASP A 524 1.00 8.03 -23.54
N ILE A 525 0.75 7.21 -22.53
CA ILE A 525 -0.44 6.35 -22.45
C ILE A 525 -1.39 6.74 -21.31
N GLY A 526 -1.12 7.85 -20.62
CA GLY A 526 -1.95 8.41 -19.55
C GLY A 526 -3.26 9.05 -20.04
N GLU A 527 -4.20 9.24 -19.12
CA GLU A 527 -5.51 9.84 -19.39
C GLU A 527 -5.70 11.06 -18.46
N ALA A 528 -6.13 12.21 -19.00
CA ALA A 528 -6.16 13.47 -18.24
C ALA A 528 -7.11 13.42 -17.02
N ASN A 529 -8.23 12.70 -17.16
CA ASN A 529 -9.31 12.65 -16.17
C ASN A 529 -9.40 11.30 -15.46
N ASP A 530 -8.49 10.37 -15.75
CA ASP A 530 -8.46 9.03 -15.17
C ASP A 530 -7.01 8.65 -14.88
N ILE A 531 -6.72 8.40 -13.61
CA ILE A 531 -5.38 8.03 -13.13
C ILE A 531 -4.99 6.61 -13.56
N HIS A 532 -5.94 5.83 -14.08
CA HIS A 532 -5.78 4.43 -14.48
C HIS A 532 -5.76 4.26 -16.00
N PRO A 533 -4.60 4.45 -16.67
CA PRO A 533 -4.52 4.30 -18.13
C PRO A 533 -4.90 2.90 -18.57
N ARG A 534 -5.83 2.78 -19.53
CA ARG A 534 -6.39 1.48 -19.95
C ARG A 534 -5.50 0.68 -20.89
N ASN A 535 -4.49 1.30 -21.51
CA ASN A 535 -3.54 0.61 -22.40
C ASN A 535 -2.47 -0.14 -21.59
N LYS A 536 -2.88 -1.17 -20.85
CA LYS A 536 -1.98 -2.00 -20.04
C LYS A 536 -1.09 -2.91 -20.87
N GLN A 537 -1.47 -3.20 -22.11
CA GLN A 537 -0.66 -3.94 -23.08
C GLN A 537 0.71 -3.30 -23.25
N GLU A 538 0.73 -1.99 -23.46
CA GLU A 538 1.98 -1.26 -23.72
C GLU A 538 2.85 -1.16 -22.45
N VAL A 539 2.23 -1.05 -21.26
CA VAL A 539 2.95 -1.14 -19.98
C VAL A 539 3.63 -2.50 -19.85
N GLY A 540 2.89 -3.60 -20.04
CA GLY A 540 3.42 -4.96 -19.96
C GLY A 540 4.53 -5.22 -20.99
N ARG A 541 4.35 -4.74 -22.24
CA ARG A 541 5.36 -4.85 -23.30
C ARG A 541 6.66 -4.11 -22.94
N ARG A 542 6.57 -2.89 -22.41
CA ARG A 542 7.74 -2.10 -22.00
C ARG A 542 8.48 -2.73 -20.83
N LEU A 543 7.75 -3.26 -19.84
CA LEU A 543 8.35 -4.05 -18.77
C LEU A 543 9.05 -5.31 -19.31
N ALA A 544 8.45 -6.01 -20.27
CA ALA A 544 9.04 -7.21 -20.85
C ALA A 544 10.32 -6.88 -21.63
N LEU A 545 10.35 -5.77 -22.37
CA LEU A 545 11.58 -5.28 -23.01
C LEU A 545 12.68 -5.00 -21.97
N SER A 546 12.35 -4.27 -20.89
CA SER A 546 13.30 -4.02 -19.80
C SER A 546 13.81 -5.31 -19.16
N ALA A 547 12.94 -6.31 -18.96
CA ALA A 547 13.37 -7.63 -18.49
C ALA A 547 14.33 -8.30 -19.50
N LEU A 548 14.01 -8.33 -20.79
CA LEU A 548 14.86 -8.94 -21.82
C LEU A 548 16.26 -8.31 -21.86
N GLY A 549 16.35 -6.99 -21.74
CA GLY A 549 17.62 -6.27 -21.67
C GLY A 549 18.39 -6.51 -20.37
N ILE A 550 17.75 -6.37 -19.21
CA ILE A 550 18.41 -6.36 -17.90
C ILE A 550 18.55 -7.77 -17.33
N ALA A 551 17.45 -8.52 -17.26
CA ALA A 551 17.38 -9.83 -16.60
C ALA A 551 17.94 -10.98 -17.45
N TYR A 552 17.93 -10.81 -18.78
CA TYR A 552 18.36 -11.83 -19.75
C TYR A 552 19.55 -11.38 -20.60
N GLY A 553 20.01 -10.13 -20.46
CA GLY A 553 21.20 -9.63 -21.16
C GLY A 553 21.08 -9.64 -22.69
N GLN A 554 19.86 -9.61 -23.23
CA GLN A 554 19.66 -9.62 -24.67
C GLN A 554 20.05 -8.27 -25.27
N ASP A 555 20.72 -8.30 -26.42
CA ASP A 555 21.11 -7.11 -27.17
C ASP A 555 19.90 -6.55 -27.94
N LEU A 556 19.13 -5.67 -27.28
CA LEU A 556 17.98 -4.98 -27.86
C LEU A 556 17.81 -3.58 -27.26
N VAL A 557 17.00 -2.75 -27.94
CA VAL A 557 16.57 -1.46 -27.42
C VAL A 557 15.41 -1.66 -26.44
N TYR A 558 15.69 -1.58 -25.15
CA TYR A 558 14.70 -1.80 -24.10
C TYR A 558 14.24 -0.54 -23.36
N SER A 559 14.91 0.59 -23.56
CA SER A 559 14.57 1.89 -22.98
C SER A 559 14.41 2.95 -24.07
N GLY A 560 13.63 3.98 -23.77
CA GLY A 560 13.54 5.17 -24.62
C GLY A 560 14.72 6.13 -24.40
N PRO A 561 14.82 7.21 -25.20
CA PRO A 561 15.90 8.18 -25.06
C PRO A 561 15.99 8.72 -23.63
N GLU A 562 17.13 8.52 -22.98
CA GLU A 562 17.42 9.00 -21.62
C GLU A 562 18.38 10.18 -21.70
N PHE A 563 18.09 11.26 -20.96
CA PHE A 563 18.98 12.41 -20.88
C PHE A 563 20.39 12.03 -20.43
N ASP A 564 21.39 12.40 -21.23
CA ASP A 564 22.80 12.17 -20.94
C ASP A 564 23.50 13.47 -20.52
N THR A 565 23.55 14.43 -21.44
CA THR A 565 24.29 15.68 -21.27
C THR A 565 23.61 16.84 -22.00
N VAL A 566 23.91 18.07 -21.57
CA VAL A 566 23.52 19.28 -22.28
C VAL A 566 24.71 20.21 -22.43
N GLU A 567 24.88 20.80 -23.60
CA GLU A 567 25.83 21.88 -23.86
C GLU A 567 25.09 23.16 -24.25
N TYR A 568 25.38 24.26 -23.55
CA TYR A 568 24.81 25.57 -23.86
C TYR A 568 25.80 26.39 -24.69
N ARG A 569 25.41 26.75 -25.91
CA ARG A 569 26.22 27.61 -26.79
C ARG A 569 25.36 28.34 -27.80
N ASN A 570 25.79 29.54 -28.21
CA ASN A 570 25.15 30.34 -29.26
C ASN A 570 23.63 30.55 -29.04
N GLY A 571 23.21 30.74 -27.79
CA GLY A 571 21.79 30.92 -27.42
C GLY A 571 20.92 29.65 -27.51
N LYS A 572 21.52 28.45 -27.52
CA LYS A 572 20.79 27.17 -27.64
C LYS A 572 21.31 26.13 -26.64
N ALA A 573 20.44 25.19 -26.29
CA ALA A 573 20.77 23.98 -25.56
C ALA A 573 20.91 22.80 -26.54
N PHE A 574 22.02 22.08 -26.49
CA PHE A 574 22.29 20.88 -27.29
C PHE A 574 22.22 19.67 -26.37
N VAL A 575 21.08 18.98 -26.38
CA VAL A 575 20.76 17.88 -25.47
C VAL A 575 21.09 16.55 -26.13
N LYS A 576 21.93 15.73 -25.50
CA LYS A 576 22.27 14.38 -25.94
C LYS A 576 21.55 13.34 -25.10
N PHE A 577 21.30 12.19 -25.71
CA PHE A 577 20.57 11.08 -25.09
C PHE A 577 21.36 9.77 -25.18
N LYS A 578 21.21 8.93 -24.14
CA LYS A 578 21.45 7.48 -24.22
C LYS A 578 20.21 6.77 -24.77
N HIS A 579 20.32 5.49 -25.07
CA HIS A 579 19.20 4.64 -25.51
C HIS A 579 18.45 5.19 -26.74
N VAL A 580 19.18 5.83 -27.66
CA VAL A 580 18.64 6.36 -28.91
C VAL A 580 18.26 5.29 -29.93
N GLY A 581 18.69 4.04 -29.71
CA GLY A 581 18.44 2.92 -30.62
C GLY A 581 18.93 3.22 -32.03
N SER A 582 18.07 3.02 -33.03
CA SER A 582 18.36 3.34 -34.43
C SER A 582 18.23 4.84 -34.76
N GLY A 583 17.93 5.68 -33.77
CA GLY A 583 17.90 7.14 -33.88
C GLY A 583 16.71 7.77 -33.18
N LEU A 584 16.77 9.09 -32.99
CA LEU A 584 15.66 9.88 -32.44
C LEU A 584 14.58 10.17 -33.49
N VAL A 585 13.32 10.18 -33.07
CA VAL A 585 12.17 10.52 -33.91
C VAL A 585 11.13 11.34 -33.16
N ALA A 586 10.54 12.32 -33.85
CA ALA A 586 9.37 13.04 -33.38
C ALA A 586 8.11 12.35 -33.92
N ARG A 587 7.16 12.00 -33.04
CA ARG A 587 5.83 11.55 -33.46
C ARG A 587 4.92 12.76 -33.68
N GLY A 588 4.84 13.22 -34.93
CA GLY A 588 4.09 14.41 -35.35
C GLY A 588 4.97 15.44 -36.06
N ASP A 589 4.41 16.60 -36.40
CA ASP A 589 5.06 17.57 -37.29
C ASP A 589 6.23 18.33 -36.65
N SER A 590 6.23 18.50 -35.32
CA SER A 590 7.29 19.20 -34.56
C SER A 590 7.48 18.60 -33.17
N LEU A 591 8.67 18.76 -32.59
CA LEU A 591 8.93 18.34 -31.20
C LEU A 591 8.16 19.22 -30.21
N LYS A 592 7.62 18.59 -29.18
CA LYS A 592 6.85 19.21 -28.10
C LYS A 592 7.39 18.81 -26.74
N GLY A 593 7.02 19.58 -25.72
CA GLY A 593 7.33 19.26 -24.32
C GLY A 593 8.70 19.72 -23.82
N PHE A 594 9.45 20.49 -24.62
CA PHE A 594 10.69 21.11 -24.20
C PHE A 594 10.47 22.51 -23.61
N ALA A 595 11.04 22.77 -22.45
CA ALA A 595 11.08 24.08 -21.83
C ALA A 595 12.54 24.51 -21.61
N ILE A 596 12.82 25.80 -21.74
CA ILE A 596 14.17 26.38 -21.62
C ILE A 596 14.12 27.64 -20.76
N ALA A 597 15.15 27.87 -19.95
CA ALA A 597 15.30 29.04 -19.08
C ALA A 597 16.75 29.56 -19.06
N GLY A 598 16.91 30.83 -18.71
CA GLY A 598 18.20 31.40 -18.35
C GLY A 598 18.56 31.15 -16.88
N ASP A 599 19.51 31.91 -16.35
CA ASP A 599 19.94 31.81 -14.94
C ASP A 599 18.83 32.19 -13.94
N ASP A 600 17.80 32.90 -14.40
CA ASP A 600 16.63 33.29 -13.60
C ASP A 600 15.66 32.14 -13.32
N LYS A 601 15.87 30.96 -13.95
CA LYS A 601 15.00 29.78 -13.89
C LYS A 601 13.55 30.07 -14.31
N THR A 602 13.30 31.14 -15.06
CA THR A 602 11.98 31.42 -15.64
C THR A 602 11.81 30.60 -16.91
N PHE A 603 11.14 29.45 -16.80
CA PHE A 603 10.93 28.55 -17.93
C PHE A 603 9.90 29.08 -18.93
N VAL A 604 10.24 28.99 -20.21
CA VAL A 604 9.34 29.20 -21.34
C VAL A 604 9.39 27.98 -22.27
N TRP A 605 8.33 27.78 -23.06
CA TRP A 605 8.34 26.74 -24.08
C TRP A 605 9.46 26.99 -25.11
N GLY A 606 10.21 25.94 -25.42
CA GLY A 606 11.30 25.96 -26.38
C GLY A 606 10.90 25.37 -27.73
N GLU A 607 11.41 25.96 -28.80
CA GLU A 607 11.43 25.33 -30.12
C GLU A 607 12.53 24.27 -30.13
N ALA A 608 12.19 23.04 -30.50
CA ALA A 608 13.10 21.91 -30.50
C ALA A 608 13.19 21.25 -31.87
N LYS A 609 14.39 20.81 -32.26
CA LYS A 609 14.64 20.01 -33.47
C LYS A 609 15.63 18.89 -33.22
N ILE A 610 15.46 17.77 -33.92
CA ILE A 610 16.39 16.64 -33.91
C ILE A 610 17.53 16.93 -34.91
N ASP A 611 18.77 16.67 -34.49
CA ASP A 611 19.98 16.73 -35.29
C ASP A 611 20.88 15.53 -34.93
N GLY A 612 20.71 14.42 -35.65
CA GLY A 612 21.28 13.12 -35.29
C GLY A 612 20.75 12.65 -33.92
N ASP A 613 21.67 12.34 -33.01
CA ASP A 613 21.37 11.92 -31.63
C ASP A 613 21.23 13.10 -30.65
N THR A 614 21.18 14.33 -31.17
CA THR A 614 21.07 15.56 -30.38
C THR A 614 19.72 16.22 -30.62
N VAL A 615 19.09 16.73 -29.56
CA VAL A 615 17.97 17.68 -29.67
C VAL A 615 18.48 19.09 -29.38
N ILE A 616 18.25 19.99 -30.32
CA ILE A 616 18.62 21.40 -30.20
C ILE A 616 17.39 22.18 -29.77
N VAL A 617 17.46 22.85 -28.61
CA VAL A 617 16.36 23.64 -28.03
C VAL A 617 16.74 25.11 -27.96
N SER A 618 15.82 26.00 -28.33
CA SER A 618 15.99 27.45 -28.22
C SER A 618 14.66 28.17 -28.04
N SER A 619 14.69 29.40 -27.53
CA SER A 619 13.51 30.28 -27.48
C SER A 619 13.92 31.72 -27.77
N PRO A 620 13.16 32.50 -28.56
CA PRO A 620 13.41 33.94 -28.74
C PRO A 620 13.43 34.73 -27.43
N GLY A 621 12.73 34.23 -26.39
CA GLY A 621 12.69 34.84 -25.06
C GLY A 621 13.90 34.53 -24.17
N VAL A 622 14.80 33.63 -24.58
CA VAL A 622 15.94 33.18 -23.76
C VAL A 622 17.23 33.31 -24.56
N ALA A 623 17.89 34.47 -24.44
CA ALA A 623 19.14 34.74 -25.17
C ALA A 623 20.35 33.95 -24.64
N THR A 624 20.38 33.69 -23.32
CA THR A 624 21.46 32.97 -22.64
C THR A 624 20.85 31.79 -21.86
N PRO A 625 20.64 30.63 -22.49
CA PRO A 625 20.05 29.48 -21.81
C PRO A 625 21.04 28.86 -20.82
N ALA A 626 20.51 28.46 -19.67
CA ALA A 626 21.25 27.77 -18.60
C ALA A 626 20.55 26.47 -18.15
N SER A 627 19.26 26.32 -18.45
CA SER A 627 18.46 25.15 -18.06
C SER A 627 17.54 24.69 -19.18
N VAL A 628 17.35 23.38 -19.31
CA VAL A 628 16.37 22.75 -20.22
C VAL A 628 15.64 21.61 -19.51
N ARG A 629 14.35 21.47 -19.79
CA ARG A 629 13.48 20.41 -19.27
C ARG A 629 12.70 19.77 -20.41
N TYR A 630 12.38 18.49 -20.26
CA TYR A 630 11.50 17.75 -21.17
C TYR A 630 10.44 16.98 -20.38
N GLY A 631 9.17 17.12 -20.79
CA GLY A 631 8.06 16.39 -20.16
C GLY A 631 7.85 16.76 -18.69
N TRP A 632 8.27 17.95 -18.28
CA TRP A 632 8.24 18.40 -16.88
C TRP A 632 6.92 19.07 -16.51
N ALA A 633 5.86 18.26 -16.40
CA ALA A 633 4.53 18.68 -15.93
C ALA A 633 3.71 17.45 -15.49
N ASN A 634 2.50 17.65 -14.94
CA ASN A 634 1.62 16.51 -14.58
C ASN A 634 1.08 15.78 -15.82
N ASN A 635 0.62 16.54 -16.83
CA ASN A 635 0.13 16.00 -18.11
C ASN A 635 0.76 16.76 -19.30
N PRO A 636 2.07 16.60 -19.54
CA PRO A 636 2.75 17.28 -20.64
C PRO A 636 2.38 16.67 -21.98
N THR A 637 2.31 17.51 -23.01
CA THR A 637 2.27 17.04 -24.40
C THR A 637 3.68 16.74 -24.87
N VAL A 638 4.02 15.45 -24.99
CA VAL A 638 5.36 14.96 -25.34
C VAL A 638 5.32 14.08 -26.58
N ASN A 639 6.38 14.10 -27.38
CA ASN A 639 6.44 13.30 -28.60
C ASN A 639 7.84 12.91 -29.11
N LEU A 640 8.88 12.99 -28.28
CA LEU A 640 10.21 12.45 -28.60
C LEU A 640 10.26 10.95 -28.27
N TYR A 641 10.70 10.15 -29.23
CA TYR A 641 10.87 8.71 -29.14
C TYR A 641 12.21 8.30 -29.77
N ASN A 642 12.65 7.06 -29.53
CA ASN A 642 13.54 6.38 -30.47
C ASN A 642 12.75 5.72 -31.63
N GLN A 643 13.44 5.30 -32.69
CA GLN A 643 12.82 4.65 -33.86
C GLN A 643 12.10 3.34 -33.51
N GLU A 644 12.52 2.66 -32.44
CA GLU A 644 11.89 1.45 -31.91
C GLU A 644 10.56 1.74 -31.18
N GLY A 645 10.23 3.02 -31.02
CA GLY A 645 8.93 3.48 -30.57
C GLY A 645 8.77 3.57 -29.05
N LEU A 646 9.88 3.67 -28.31
CA LEU A 646 9.89 3.93 -26.87
C LEU A 646 10.02 5.44 -26.59
N PRO A 647 9.16 6.01 -25.73
CA PRO A 647 9.15 7.45 -25.44
C PRO A 647 10.38 7.85 -24.64
N ALA A 648 10.88 9.07 -24.89
CA ALA A 648 11.95 9.64 -24.11
C ALA A 648 11.55 9.83 -22.64
N ILE A 649 12.51 9.58 -21.74
CA ILE A 649 12.33 9.74 -20.30
C ILE A 649 12.26 11.24 -19.98
N PRO A 650 11.25 11.71 -19.23
CA PRO A 650 11.20 13.08 -18.72
C PRO A 650 12.45 13.43 -17.92
N PHE A 651 12.93 14.65 -18.05
CA PHE A 651 14.13 15.11 -17.35
C PHE A 651 14.13 16.61 -17.13
N ARG A 652 15.01 17.04 -16.23
CA ARG A 652 15.48 18.41 -16.11
C ARG A 652 17.00 18.44 -16.04
N SER A 653 17.61 19.50 -16.56
CA SER A 653 19.06 19.70 -16.48
C SER A 653 19.48 20.56 -15.29
N ASP A 654 18.54 21.27 -14.67
CA ASP A 654 18.79 22.07 -13.49
C ASP A 654 18.70 21.20 -12.23
N THR A 655 19.71 21.32 -11.37
CA THR A 655 19.68 20.69 -10.04
C THR A 655 19.04 21.64 -9.04
N ASP A 656 18.43 21.04 -8.01
CA ASP A 656 17.99 21.77 -6.80
C ASP A 656 19.19 22.34 -6.04
#